data_AF-A0A1S8YMN3-F1
#
_entry.id   AF-A0A1S8YMN3-F1
#
_cell.length_a   1.000
_cell.length_b   1.000
_cell.length_c   1.000
_cell.angle_alpha   90.00
_cell.angle_beta   90.00
_cell.angle_gamma   90.00
#
_symmetry.space_group_name_H-M   'P 1'
#
loop_
_entity.id
_entity.type
_entity.pdbx_description
1 polymer ?
#
loop_
_entity_poly.entity_id
_entity_poly.type
_entity_poly.pdbx_seq_one_letter_code
_entity_poly.pdbx_strand_id
1 'polypeptide(L)'
;MIAKGVIIALMATSGAGVTSLANAATTTTNSGDVVLHTNPDNGNIYMGDEVNASIANQNLSNHYINFSKHGNKALSIKNTQADFIEGGNKNDTTNTTLVLDGATLKGVQKDKNYDSHPEGHGLKNKNYASGDSIYFDRDDKGILILSVNNSTLNGDISAENKAAKHALIKNSTITGATRFKGEENELHFIHSHQKNSANSGDAIAIGEAGQSKVFIDASTFEGGINIQGKETQLDIGQKSGIGGDIKLNDSKQTDLRLNDSSVKNIILSGSGASQVALNNSEVKGNLDSSASTGSTDVAVNHSTVDGNITLGKGKNRVQLTNHSEVKGDISAAGNDSELRIDGSSSHRGAVHNFTHIYADDHSKLDTRAIRNARIDLTGASALYASELSSSELVMDSESQFFVNDALSGNNSATVKTLSAATSEGEHELGHWTNNGGGSMKAQFANGSQQATARKGAWNYDLTLHGMSRSANTTEEMLAVKRSTLASDVKGAQANLNAAQRSSKAISASVAQRFSKIDEDAMFNQRQPGANVWADYIGQNNSQHGDAGYHGKLEGTMLGMDWTSELADDSQLTTGLAFGYTRTKVADRGDGAEFHNRVSGRYYTLYSGWQKNLGDNLGLFANGNLTWGDMSYSLKAANVSATTDGSKQQLNGGTHGNSYSAELRTGVAIKPLQQLVVQPYILAGWNKTDAHSFSDQAGQFGHNQRENMYAGAGLRTTVHFALGSVKLMPWAEVNYIADVTDNSRFSAMDYQRSHGKKLQAAALSIGADAGITPNLGATVKVSASEGNRSSDTAMLVGVNYHF
;
A
#
# COMPACT_ATOMS: atom_id res chain seq x y z
N MET A 1 10.82 4.30 19.39
CA MET A 1 11.43 3.00 19.70
C MET A 1 10.53 1.90 19.13
N ILE A 2 10.58 1.67 17.81
CA ILE A 2 10.08 0.48 17.10
C ILE A 2 10.98 0.37 15.87
N ALA A 3 11.73 -0.73 15.77
CA ALA A 3 12.66 -0.98 14.67
C ALA A 3 12.05 -2.01 13.71
N LYS A 4 11.93 -1.57 12.46
CA LYS A 4 12.18 -2.27 11.18
C LYS A 4 11.83 -3.76 11.06
N GLY A 5 11.00 -4.07 10.06
CA GLY A 5 10.90 -5.41 9.49
C GLY A 5 9.78 -5.57 8.45
N VAL A 6 9.66 -4.66 7.48
CA VAL A 6 8.79 -4.85 6.30
C VAL A 6 9.69 -4.86 5.07
N ILE A 7 9.80 -6.02 4.41
CA ILE A 7 10.33 -6.15 3.06
C ILE A 7 9.33 -7.03 2.31
N ILE A 8 8.48 -6.39 1.51
CA ILE A 8 7.69 -7.04 0.45
C ILE A 8 8.13 -6.38 -0.86
N ALA A 9 8.49 -7.27 -1.79
CA ALA A 9 8.45 -7.17 -3.25
C ALA A 9 8.59 -5.78 -3.88
N LEU A 10 9.72 -5.56 -4.54
CA LEU A 10 9.78 -4.74 -5.75
C LEU A 10 10.84 -5.32 -6.68
N MET A 11 10.47 -5.42 -7.97
CA MET A 11 11.31 -5.57 -9.17
C MET A 11 11.05 -6.84 -10.00
N ALA A 12 9.99 -6.75 -10.81
CA ALA A 12 10.03 -7.19 -12.20
C ALA A 12 10.01 -5.94 -13.09
N THR A 13 10.60 -6.07 -14.29
CA THR A 13 10.78 -5.07 -15.37
C THR A 13 12.11 -4.29 -15.36
N SER A 14 13.11 -4.84 -16.03
CA SER A 14 13.63 -4.31 -17.31
C SER A 14 14.87 -5.11 -17.72
N GLY A 15 14.87 -5.56 -18.98
CA GLY A 15 16.05 -6.15 -19.58
C GLY A 15 17.16 -5.11 -19.70
N ALA A 16 18.32 -5.42 -19.13
CA ALA A 16 19.64 -4.95 -19.51
C ALA A 16 20.60 -5.39 -18.40
N GLY A 17 21.24 -6.54 -18.60
CA GLY A 17 22.16 -7.10 -17.62
C GLY A 17 22.97 -8.20 -18.26
N VAL A 18 23.66 -7.87 -19.35
CA VAL A 18 24.78 -8.67 -19.84
C VAL A 18 25.85 -8.64 -18.73
N THR A 19 25.76 -9.54 -17.76
CA THR A 19 26.90 -9.83 -16.90
C THR A 19 27.83 -10.71 -17.71
N SER A 20 28.70 -10.00 -18.43
CA SER A 20 29.98 -10.49 -18.88
C SER A 20 30.64 -11.28 -17.77
N LEU A 21 30.75 -12.60 -17.95
CA LEU A 21 31.90 -13.32 -17.43
C LEU A 21 33.11 -12.69 -18.13
N ALA A 22 33.72 -11.76 -17.41
CA ALA A 22 35.00 -11.20 -17.78
C ALA A 22 35.98 -12.34 -18.02
N ASN A 23 36.67 -12.26 -19.16
CA ASN A 23 37.84 -13.05 -19.51
C ASN A 23 38.76 -13.25 -18.28
N ALA A 24 38.72 -14.44 -17.72
CA ALA A 24 39.80 -15.06 -16.97
C ALA A 24 39.76 -16.53 -17.42
N ALA A 25 40.47 -16.97 -18.45
CA ALA A 25 41.85 -16.70 -18.76
C ALA A 25 42.09 -16.49 -20.26
N THR A 26 42.51 -15.28 -20.64
CA THR A 26 43.55 -15.18 -21.67
C THR A 26 44.87 -15.55 -21.00
N THR A 27 45.16 -16.85 -20.92
CA THR A 27 46.56 -17.27 -20.92
C THR A 27 47.12 -16.87 -22.27
N THR A 28 48.10 -15.97 -22.21
CA THR A 28 48.98 -15.63 -23.32
C THR A 28 49.39 -16.89 -24.08
N THR A 29 49.10 -16.93 -25.37
CA THR A 29 49.67 -17.85 -26.34
C THR A 29 51.17 -17.60 -26.42
N ASN A 30 51.92 -18.16 -25.48
CA ASN A 30 53.36 -18.30 -25.61
C ASN A 30 53.66 -19.63 -26.32
N SER A 31 53.93 -19.50 -27.63
CA SER A 31 54.86 -20.32 -28.41
C SER A 31 54.93 -21.81 -28.05
N GLY A 32 54.04 -22.61 -28.65
CA GLY A 32 54.11 -24.07 -28.58
C GLY A 32 52.93 -24.82 -29.19
N ASP A 33 52.09 -24.20 -30.02
CA ASP A 33 50.99 -24.91 -30.70
C ASP A 33 51.57 -25.93 -31.68
N VAL A 34 51.49 -27.22 -31.32
CA VAL A 34 51.70 -28.29 -32.28
C VAL A 34 50.39 -28.45 -33.06
N VAL A 35 50.39 -27.98 -34.31
CA VAL A 35 49.34 -28.31 -35.27
C VAL A 35 49.61 -29.74 -35.73
N LEU A 36 48.81 -30.69 -35.25
CA LEU A 36 48.88 -32.08 -35.67
C LEU A 36 48.27 -32.19 -37.08
N HIS A 37 49.11 -32.09 -38.11
CA HIS A 37 48.74 -32.45 -39.48
C HIS A 37 48.83 -33.97 -39.63
N THR A 38 47.72 -34.69 -39.50
CA THR A 38 47.69 -36.12 -39.82
C THR A 38 47.42 -36.32 -41.31
N ASN A 39 48.18 -37.24 -41.91
CA ASN A 39 47.92 -37.79 -43.22
C ASN A 39 46.58 -38.56 -43.17
N PRO A 40 45.62 -38.40 -44.11
CA PRO A 40 44.30 -39.06 -44.07
C PRO A 40 44.31 -40.60 -43.98
N ASP A 41 45.48 -41.24 -44.12
CA ASP A 41 45.65 -42.70 -44.02
C ASP A 41 46.17 -43.19 -42.64
N ASN A 42 46.53 -42.31 -41.71
CA ASN A 42 47.14 -42.68 -40.42
C ASN A 42 46.20 -42.44 -39.22
N GLY A 43 45.28 -43.39 -39.00
CA GLY A 43 44.92 -43.90 -37.67
C GLY A 43 44.45 -42.92 -36.58
N ASN A 44 44.25 -43.46 -35.39
CA ASN A 44 43.83 -42.69 -34.22
C ASN A 44 44.88 -41.64 -33.81
N ILE A 45 44.44 -40.54 -33.20
CA ILE A 45 45.35 -39.49 -32.72
C ILE A 45 45.65 -39.72 -31.24
N TYR A 46 46.92 -39.81 -30.88
CA TYR A 46 47.40 -39.92 -29.51
C TYR A 46 48.27 -38.71 -29.15
N MET A 47 47.83 -37.88 -28.21
CA MET A 47 48.57 -36.66 -27.82
C MET A 47 49.84 -36.93 -27.01
N GLY A 48 50.03 -38.13 -26.45
CA GLY A 48 51.27 -38.46 -25.74
C GLY A 48 51.61 -37.45 -24.61
N ASP A 49 52.88 -37.03 -24.54
CA ASP A 49 53.35 -36.06 -23.52
C ASP A 49 53.05 -34.60 -23.89
N GLU A 50 52.43 -34.32 -25.05
CA GLU A 50 52.13 -32.96 -25.51
C GLU A 50 51.16 -32.25 -24.56
N VAL A 51 51.46 -30.99 -24.24
CA VAL A 51 50.67 -30.18 -23.30
C VAL A 51 49.48 -29.51 -23.99
N ASN A 52 49.65 -29.07 -25.25
CA ASN A 52 48.62 -28.38 -26.03
C ASN A 52 48.59 -28.91 -27.47
N ALA A 53 47.40 -29.16 -28.03
CA ALA A 53 47.23 -29.55 -29.43
C ALA A 53 46.02 -28.86 -30.08
N SER A 54 46.08 -28.63 -31.40
CA SER A 54 44.96 -28.15 -32.20
C SER A 54 44.75 -28.99 -33.46
N ILE A 55 43.50 -29.34 -33.74
CA ILE A 55 43.07 -30.13 -34.89
C ILE A 55 41.99 -29.34 -35.63
N ALA A 56 42.17 -29.08 -36.92
CA ALA A 56 41.22 -28.30 -37.70
C ALA A 56 40.94 -28.88 -39.10
N ASN A 57 39.68 -28.82 -39.52
CA ASN A 57 39.20 -29.19 -40.86
C ASN A 57 39.57 -30.62 -41.28
N GLN A 58 39.55 -31.58 -40.36
CA GLN A 58 39.87 -32.99 -40.62
C GLN A 58 38.61 -33.87 -40.68
N ASN A 59 38.67 -34.98 -41.42
CA ASN A 59 37.68 -36.05 -41.34
C ASN A 59 38.34 -37.34 -40.81
N LEU A 60 38.23 -37.52 -39.50
CA LEU A 60 38.69 -38.67 -38.73
C LEU A 60 37.57 -39.68 -38.48
N SER A 61 36.64 -39.81 -39.44
CA SER A 61 35.59 -40.83 -39.36
C SER A 61 36.20 -42.22 -39.17
N ASN A 62 35.64 -43.02 -38.26
CA ASN A 62 36.17 -44.32 -37.82
C ASN A 62 37.42 -44.27 -36.94
N HIS A 63 37.90 -43.08 -36.58
CA HIS A 63 39.05 -42.88 -35.71
C HIS A 63 38.67 -42.10 -34.46
N TYR A 64 39.50 -42.22 -33.42
CA TYR A 64 39.32 -41.50 -32.16
C TYR A 64 40.54 -40.66 -31.78
N ILE A 65 40.34 -39.75 -30.83
CA ILE A 65 41.39 -38.89 -30.29
C ILE A 65 41.58 -39.25 -28.82
N ASN A 66 42.81 -39.55 -28.42
CA ASN A 66 43.17 -39.89 -27.04
C ASN A 66 44.22 -38.92 -26.51
N PHE A 67 43.98 -38.41 -25.31
CA PHE A 67 44.94 -37.59 -24.57
C PHE A 67 45.10 -38.03 -23.10
N SER A 68 44.98 -39.33 -22.85
CA SER A 68 45.02 -40.00 -21.54
C SER A 68 46.41 -40.04 -20.88
N LYS A 69 46.99 -38.89 -20.50
CA LYS A 69 48.23 -38.83 -19.70
C LYS A 69 48.19 -37.74 -18.61
N HIS A 70 48.91 -37.96 -17.51
CA HIS A 70 49.06 -37.03 -16.39
C HIS A 70 49.48 -35.59 -16.77
N GLY A 71 49.17 -34.62 -15.89
CA GLY A 71 49.56 -33.21 -16.03
C GLY A 71 48.44 -32.33 -16.60
N ASN A 72 48.79 -31.16 -17.12
CA ASN A 72 47.84 -30.24 -17.76
C ASN A 72 47.80 -30.52 -19.26
N LYS A 73 46.61 -30.69 -19.83
CA LYS A 73 46.37 -31.01 -21.24
C LYS A 73 45.33 -30.08 -21.83
N ALA A 74 45.59 -29.48 -22.99
CA ALA A 74 44.62 -28.69 -23.73
C ALA A 74 44.48 -29.18 -25.18
N LEU A 75 43.24 -29.37 -25.63
CA LEU A 75 42.92 -29.78 -27.00
C LEU A 75 41.85 -28.86 -27.58
N SER A 76 42.14 -28.28 -28.74
CA SER A 76 41.18 -27.49 -29.52
C SER A 76 40.87 -28.16 -30.86
N ILE A 77 39.59 -28.44 -31.12
CA ILE A 77 39.10 -29.08 -32.33
C ILE A 77 38.17 -28.12 -33.06
N LYS A 78 38.46 -27.85 -34.34
CA LYS A 78 37.66 -26.96 -35.18
C LYS A 78 37.19 -27.64 -36.47
N ASN A 79 35.91 -27.54 -36.81
CA ASN A 79 35.34 -28.03 -38.08
C ASN A 79 35.78 -29.46 -38.44
N THR A 80 35.89 -30.35 -37.45
CA THR A 80 36.47 -31.69 -37.61
C THR A 80 35.44 -32.74 -37.27
N GLN A 81 35.43 -33.82 -38.04
CA GLN A 81 34.64 -35.02 -37.76
C GLN A 81 35.53 -36.09 -37.12
N ALA A 82 35.07 -36.74 -36.06
CA ALA A 82 35.71 -37.91 -35.45
C ALA A 82 34.65 -38.85 -34.88
N ASP A 83 35.02 -40.05 -34.44
CA ASP A 83 34.07 -40.94 -33.77
C ASP A 83 33.95 -40.58 -32.28
N PHE A 84 35.05 -40.57 -31.51
CA PHE A 84 35.00 -40.21 -30.09
C PHE A 84 36.30 -39.59 -29.57
N ILE A 85 36.22 -38.94 -28.41
CA ILE A 85 37.34 -38.33 -27.70
C ILE A 85 37.52 -38.97 -26.31
N GLU A 86 38.74 -39.37 -25.98
CA GLU A 86 39.13 -39.97 -24.71
C GLU A 86 40.12 -39.09 -23.93
N GLY A 87 39.82 -38.85 -22.66
CA GLY A 87 40.69 -38.11 -21.74
C GLY A 87 40.87 -38.78 -20.39
N GLY A 88 41.91 -38.36 -19.66
CA GLY A 88 42.23 -38.89 -18.33
C GLY A 88 42.77 -40.32 -18.34
N ASN A 89 43.39 -40.71 -17.24
CA ASN A 89 43.90 -42.06 -17.04
C ASN A 89 43.69 -42.50 -15.58
N LYS A 90 43.40 -43.79 -15.40
CA LYS A 90 43.15 -44.36 -14.09
C LYS A 90 44.26 -44.03 -13.08
N ASN A 91 43.86 -43.45 -11.95
CA ASN A 91 44.71 -43.04 -10.82
C ASN A 91 45.68 -41.88 -11.09
N ASP A 92 45.72 -41.32 -12.30
CA ASP A 92 46.50 -40.14 -12.62
C ASP A 92 45.76 -38.85 -12.24
N THR A 93 46.44 -37.71 -12.36
CA THR A 93 45.83 -36.38 -12.24
C THR A 93 46.02 -35.66 -13.56
N THR A 94 44.96 -35.60 -14.36
CA THR A 94 44.98 -35.01 -15.70
C THR A 94 44.03 -33.82 -15.77
N ASN A 95 44.56 -32.61 -15.65
CA ASN A 95 43.76 -31.39 -15.79
C ASN A 95 43.53 -31.11 -17.27
N THR A 96 42.30 -31.27 -17.73
CA THR A 96 41.96 -31.20 -19.15
C THR A 96 41.23 -29.91 -19.50
N THR A 97 41.63 -29.26 -20.58
CA THR A 97 40.82 -28.28 -21.32
C THR A 97 40.49 -28.82 -22.70
N LEU A 98 39.21 -28.97 -23.02
CA LEU A 98 38.74 -29.43 -24.33
C LEU A 98 37.83 -28.37 -24.96
N VAL A 99 38.18 -27.90 -26.15
CA VAL A 99 37.38 -26.92 -26.92
C VAL A 99 36.98 -27.54 -28.25
N LEU A 100 35.67 -27.63 -28.50
CA LEU A 100 35.08 -28.06 -29.77
C LEU A 100 34.37 -26.86 -30.42
N ASP A 101 34.66 -26.57 -31.68
CA ASP A 101 33.98 -25.52 -32.45
C ASP A 101 33.66 -26.05 -33.86
N GLY A 102 32.38 -26.25 -34.18
CA GLY A 102 31.99 -26.86 -35.46
C GLY A 102 32.33 -28.35 -35.58
N ALA A 103 32.57 -29.06 -34.48
CA ALA A 103 32.95 -30.47 -34.50
C ALA A 103 31.75 -31.40 -34.67
N THR A 104 31.96 -32.58 -35.26
CA THR A 104 30.98 -33.67 -35.31
C THR A 104 31.57 -34.95 -34.73
N LEU A 105 31.05 -35.40 -33.58
CA LEU A 105 31.45 -36.67 -32.96
C LEU A 105 30.35 -37.73 -33.19
N LYS A 106 30.70 -38.91 -33.69
CA LYS A 106 29.72 -39.97 -34.01
C LYS A 106 29.35 -40.88 -32.84
N GLY A 107 30.09 -40.81 -31.75
CA GLY A 107 29.98 -41.74 -30.63
C GLY A 107 30.74 -43.06 -30.87
N VAL A 108 31.16 -43.71 -29.79
CA VAL A 108 31.76 -45.05 -29.84
C VAL A 108 30.73 -46.08 -30.31
N GLN A 109 31.06 -46.84 -31.35
CA GLN A 109 30.24 -47.93 -31.85
C GLN A 109 30.57 -49.24 -31.12
N LYS A 110 29.55 -49.94 -30.65
CA LYS A 110 29.71 -51.26 -30.00
C LYS A 110 30.37 -52.25 -30.95
N ASP A 111 31.29 -53.04 -30.42
CA ASP A 111 32.04 -54.11 -31.10
C ASP A 111 32.87 -53.62 -32.31
N LYS A 112 33.05 -52.30 -32.44
CA LYS A 112 33.96 -51.70 -33.40
C LYS A 112 35.38 -51.76 -32.89
N ASN A 113 36.27 -52.31 -33.72
CA ASN A 113 37.69 -52.21 -33.48
C ASN A 113 38.20 -50.87 -34.03
N TYR A 114 38.65 -49.99 -33.13
CA TYR A 114 39.23 -48.70 -33.50
C TYR A 114 40.72 -48.81 -33.86
N ASP A 115 41.39 -49.92 -33.50
CA ASP A 115 42.81 -50.15 -33.79
C ASP A 115 42.96 -51.25 -34.85
N SER A 116 43.63 -50.97 -35.97
CA SER A 116 43.94 -51.98 -37.00
C SER A 116 45.11 -52.92 -36.62
N HIS A 117 45.37 -53.15 -35.33
CA HIS A 117 46.48 -54.00 -34.88
C HIS A 117 46.15 -55.51 -35.05
N PRO A 118 47.13 -56.35 -35.43
CA PRO A 118 46.94 -57.80 -35.55
C PRO A 118 46.54 -58.43 -34.20
N GLU A 119 45.73 -59.49 -34.26
CA GLU A 119 45.30 -60.27 -33.09
C GLU A 119 46.50 -60.68 -32.21
N GLY A 120 46.37 -60.51 -30.89
CA GLY A 120 47.34 -61.01 -29.90
C GLY A 120 48.09 -59.95 -29.09
N HIS A 121 47.98 -58.66 -29.43
CA HIS A 121 48.67 -57.57 -28.73
C HIS A 121 47.73 -56.69 -27.88
N GLY A 122 46.77 -57.27 -27.16
CA GLY A 122 46.17 -56.68 -25.94
C GLY A 122 45.68 -55.21 -25.98
N LEU A 123 45.29 -54.67 -27.14
CA LEU A 123 44.74 -53.31 -27.26
C LEU A 123 43.24 -53.36 -27.49
N LYS A 124 42.56 -52.49 -26.75
CA LYS A 124 41.28 -52.78 -26.08
C LYS A 124 40.10 -52.36 -26.93
N ASN A 125 39.16 -53.28 -27.11
CA ASN A 125 37.79 -52.96 -27.48
C ASN A 125 37.28 -51.77 -26.61
N LYS A 126 36.84 -50.68 -27.26
CA LYS A 126 36.33 -49.46 -26.62
C LYS A 126 34.89 -49.61 -26.10
N ASN A 127 34.36 -50.82 -26.05
CA ASN A 127 33.03 -51.15 -25.53
C ASN A 127 32.72 -50.56 -24.15
N TYR A 128 33.73 -50.26 -23.31
CA TYR A 128 33.52 -49.58 -22.02
C TYR A 128 32.99 -48.15 -22.15
N ALA A 129 33.23 -47.48 -23.28
CA ALA A 129 32.75 -46.15 -23.62
C ALA A 129 31.70 -46.20 -24.76
N SER A 130 31.13 -47.38 -25.04
CA SER A 130 30.14 -47.57 -26.11
C SER A 130 28.98 -46.59 -25.97
N GLY A 131 28.77 -45.76 -27.00
CA GLY A 131 27.75 -44.70 -27.03
C GLY A 131 28.27 -43.30 -26.66
N ASP A 132 29.48 -43.16 -26.13
CA ASP A 132 30.02 -41.87 -25.71
C ASP A 132 30.65 -41.14 -26.89
N SER A 133 30.37 -39.84 -27.02
CA SER A 133 31.13 -38.93 -27.90
C SER A 133 32.39 -38.41 -27.21
N ILE A 134 32.31 -38.21 -25.89
CA ILE A 134 33.43 -37.77 -25.04
C ILE A 134 33.42 -38.63 -23.79
N TYR A 135 34.55 -39.29 -23.50
CA TYR A 135 34.72 -40.12 -22.31
C TYR A 135 35.98 -39.70 -21.54
N PHE A 136 35.81 -39.46 -20.25
CA PHE A 136 36.89 -39.26 -19.29
C PHE A 136 36.94 -40.41 -18.29
N ASP A 137 38.14 -40.94 -18.06
CA ASP A 137 38.34 -42.03 -17.12
C ASP A 137 37.84 -41.64 -15.72
N ARG A 138 36.98 -42.49 -15.14
CA ARG A 138 36.31 -42.27 -13.84
C ARG A 138 37.26 -42.32 -12.64
N ASP A 139 38.42 -42.94 -12.79
CA ASP A 139 39.43 -43.11 -11.73
C ASP A 139 40.54 -42.03 -11.82
N ASP A 140 40.46 -41.08 -12.77
CA ASP A 140 41.34 -39.90 -12.82
C ASP A 140 41.01 -38.91 -11.67
N LYS A 141 41.93 -38.01 -11.34
CA LYS A 141 41.79 -37.04 -10.23
C LYS A 141 41.89 -35.57 -10.68
N GLY A 142 42.01 -35.31 -11.98
CA GLY A 142 42.18 -33.99 -12.56
C GLY A 142 40.88 -33.35 -13.02
N ILE A 143 40.89 -32.02 -13.09
CA ILE A 143 39.73 -31.21 -13.47
C ILE A 143 39.40 -31.33 -14.96
N LEU A 144 38.15 -31.02 -15.33
CA LEU A 144 37.73 -30.87 -16.73
C LEU A 144 37.17 -29.47 -16.97
N ILE A 145 37.70 -28.80 -17.99
CA ILE A 145 37.15 -27.60 -18.60
C ILE A 145 36.72 -27.97 -20.02
N LEU A 146 35.43 -27.93 -20.31
CA LEU A 146 34.84 -28.31 -21.58
C LEU A 146 34.12 -27.11 -22.22
N SER A 147 34.44 -26.80 -23.48
CA SER A 147 33.70 -25.84 -24.29
C SER A 147 33.25 -26.51 -25.59
N VAL A 148 31.95 -26.56 -25.85
CA VAL A 148 31.36 -27.13 -27.06
C VAL A 148 30.54 -26.05 -27.75
N ASN A 149 30.97 -25.63 -28.93
CA ASN A 149 30.35 -24.55 -29.70
C ASN A 149 29.97 -25.06 -31.08
N ASN A 150 28.78 -24.73 -31.55
CA ASN A 150 28.33 -25.00 -32.93
C ASN A 150 28.53 -26.46 -33.37
N SER A 151 28.49 -27.42 -32.46
CA SER A 151 28.94 -28.80 -32.68
C SER A 151 27.79 -29.80 -32.57
N THR A 152 27.97 -30.99 -33.15
CA THR A 152 27.03 -32.11 -33.06
C THR A 152 27.71 -33.32 -32.43
N LEU A 153 27.23 -33.75 -31.26
CA LEU A 153 27.74 -34.89 -30.53
C LEU A 153 26.69 -36.01 -30.54
N ASN A 154 26.95 -37.07 -31.30
CA ASN A 154 26.04 -38.20 -31.44
C ASN A 154 26.31 -39.27 -30.37
N GLY A 155 26.27 -38.88 -29.10
CA GLY A 155 26.56 -39.76 -27.97
C GLY A 155 26.63 -39.01 -26.65
N ASP A 156 26.98 -39.73 -25.59
CA ASP A 156 27.08 -39.17 -24.23
C ASP A 156 28.37 -38.33 -24.07
N ILE A 157 28.34 -37.41 -23.11
CA ILE A 157 29.52 -36.76 -22.52
C ILE A 157 29.68 -37.34 -21.12
N SER A 158 30.66 -38.23 -20.92
CA SER A 158 30.90 -38.91 -19.65
C SER A 158 32.17 -38.39 -18.98
N ALA A 159 32.05 -37.81 -17.79
CA ALA A 159 33.18 -37.45 -16.94
C ALA A 159 32.85 -37.71 -15.46
N GLU A 160 32.94 -38.98 -15.08
CA GLU A 160 32.48 -39.47 -13.76
C GLU A 160 33.58 -39.52 -12.69
N ASN A 161 34.70 -38.83 -12.90
CA ASN A 161 35.76 -38.74 -11.90
C ASN A 161 35.46 -37.69 -10.81
N LYS A 162 36.15 -37.74 -9.67
CA LYS A 162 35.79 -36.94 -8.48
C LYS A 162 36.14 -35.44 -8.52
N ALA A 163 36.96 -35.00 -9.48
CA ALA A 163 37.44 -33.62 -9.53
C ALA A 163 36.40 -32.65 -10.10
N ALA A 164 36.71 -31.35 -10.05
CA ALA A 164 35.81 -30.30 -10.55
C ALA A 164 35.58 -30.37 -12.08
N LYS A 165 34.35 -30.04 -12.51
CA LYS A 165 33.92 -30.00 -13.91
C LYS A 165 33.33 -28.63 -14.24
N HIS A 166 33.83 -27.97 -15.28
CA HIS A 166 33.25 -26.76 -15.85
C HIS A 166 32.94 -27.01 -17.32
N ALA A 167 31.67 -26.91 -17.72
CA ALA A 167 31.24 -27.15 -19.10
C ALA A 167 30.38 -26.01 -19.64
N LEU A 168 30.74 -25.50 -20.83
CA LEU A 168 29.96 -24.55 -21.59
C LEU A 168 29.57 -25.18 -22.94
N ILE A 169 28.27 -25.36 -23.17
CA ILE A 169 27.72 -25.99 -24.37
C ILE A 169 26.79 -25.01 -25.05
N LYS A 170 27.23 -24.47 -26.19
CA LYS A 170 26.55 -23.39 -26.91
C LYS A 170 26.23 -23.78 -28.35
N ASN A 171 25.04 -23.43 -28.83
CA ASN A 171 24.61 -23.63 -30.22
C ASN A 171 24.83 -25.08 -30.72
N SER A 172 24.69 -26.07 -29.84
CA SER A 172 25.14 -27.44 -30.12
C SER A 172 24.04 -28.46 -29.92
N THR A 173 24.12 -29.58 -30.65
CA THR A 173 23.20 -30.70 -30.50
C THR A 173 23.92 -31.89 -29.87
N ILE A 174 23.32 -32.49 -28.84
CA ILE A 174 23.81 -33.72 -28.21
C ILE A 174 22.69 -34.77 -28.29
N THR A 175 22.97 -35.95 -28.82
CA THR A 175 21.97 -37.02 -28.90
C THR A 175 21.99 -37.94 -27.67
N GLY A 176 23.06 -37.91 -26.87
CA GLY A 176 23.16 -38.62 -25.59
C GLY A 176 22.92 -37.72 -24.38
N ALA A 177 23.37 -38.18 -23.21
CA ALA A 177 23.32 -37.49 -21.93
C ALA A 177 24.66 -36.84 -21.56
N THR A 178 24.63 -35.86 -20.67
CA THR A 178 25.81 -35.33 -19.97
C THR A 178 25.87 -35.94 -18.58
N ARG A 179 26.86 -36.80 -18.33
CA ARG A 179 27.04 -37.58 -17.10
C ARG A 179 28.30 -37.17 -16.36
N PHE A 180 28.14 -36.44 -15.27
CA PHE A 180 29.25 -35.99 -14.42
C PHE A 180 29.17 -36.54 -13.00
N LYS A 181 30.32 -36.56 -12.34
CA LYS A 181 30.44 -36.74 -10.89
C LYS A 181 31.53 -35.81 -10.35
N GLY A 182 31.57 -35.64 -9.03
CA GLY A 182 32.67 -34.97 -8.34
C GLY A 182 32.25 -33.77 -7.50
N GLU A 183 33.21 -33.22 -6.77
CA GLU A 183 32.95 -32.24 -5.71
C GLU A 183 32.31 -30.94 -6.20
N GLU A 184 32.64 -30.48 -7.42
CA GLU A 184 32.11 -29.25 -8.00
C GLU A 184 31.75 -29.46 -9.48
N ASN A 185 30.54 -29.07 -9.87
CA ASN A 185 30.06 -29.15 -11.24
C ASN A 185 29.40 -27.84 -11.65
N GLU A 186 29.95 -27.16 -12.64
CA GLU A 186 29.38 -25.95 -13.24
C GLU A 186 29.08 -26.19 -14.71
N LEU A 187 27.81 -26.17 -15.11
CA LEU A 187 27.36 -26.45 -16.47
C LEU A 187 26.53 -25.29 -17.01
N HIS A 188 26.83 -24.86 -18.22
CA HIS A 188 26.10 -23.82 -18.93
C HIS A 188 25.67 -24.33 -20.30
N PHE A 189 24.36 -24.35 -20.55
CA PHE A 189 23.78 -24.69 -21.85
C PHE A 189 23.09 -23.47 -22.43
N ILE A 190 23.51 -23.05 -23.64
CA ILE A 190 23.01 -21.83 -24.28
C ILE A 190 22.63 -22.14 -25.73
N HIS A 191 21.36 -22.00 -26.10
CA HIS A 191 20.86 -22.32 -27.44
C HIS A 191 21.21 -23.76 -27.89
N SER A 192 21.13 -24.71 -26.96
CA SER A 192 21.53 -26.09 -27.18
C SER A 192 20.32 -27.03 -27.21
N HIS A 193 20.49 -28.17 -27.87
CA HIS A 193 19.44 -29.19 -27.99
C HIS A 193 19.96 -30.55 -27.55
N GLN A 194 19.37 -31.13 -26.50
CA GLN A 194 19.64 -32.50 -26.08
C GLN A 194 18.48 -33.43 -26.46
N LYS A 195 18.69 -34.29 -27.45
CA LYS A 195 17.66 -35.21 -27.97
C LYS A 195 17.50 -36.49 -27.16
N ASN A 196 18.51 -36.86 -26.35
CA ASN A 196 18.46 -38.02 -25.46
C ASN A 196 17.98 -39.34 -26.15
N SER A 197 18.44 -39.59 -27.37
CA SER A 197 18.07 -40.73 -28.22
C SER A 197 18.69 -42.07 -27.78
N ALA A 198 19.49 -42.08 -26.71
CA ALA A 198 20.27 -43.21 -26.21
C ALA A 198 19.57 -44.03 -25.09
N ASN A 199 18.27 -43.84 -24.85
CA ASN A 199 17.48 -44.49 -23.78
C ASN A 199 17.91 -44.15 -22.33
N SER A 200 18.72 -43.13 -22.06
CA SER A 200 18.83 -42.60 -20.69
C SER A 200 17.55 -41.85 -20.34
N GLY A 201 16.97 -42.05 -19.15
CA GLY A 201 15.81 -41.26 -18.72
C GLY A 201 16.15 -39.77 -18.51
N ASP A 202 17.42 -39.47 -18.28
CA ASP A 202 17.94 -38.16 -17.91
C ASP A 202 18.91 -37.64 -18.99
N ALA A 203 18.73 -36.38 -19.41
CA ALA A 203 19.60 -35.66 -20.33
C ALA A 203 20.83 -35.07 -19.61
N ILE A 204 20.68 -34.65 -18.34
CA ILE A 204 21.78 -34.34 -17.42
C ILE A 204 21.71 -35.30 -16.24
N ALA A 205 22.82 -35.96 -15.91
CA ALA A 205 22.98 -36.74 -14.70
C ALA A 205 24.26 -36.33 -13.96
N ILE A 206 24.13 -35.85 -12.73
CA ILE A 206 25.26 -35.49 -11.85
C ILE A 206 25.17 -36.34 -10.58
N GLY A 207 26.20 -37.13 -10.29
CA GLY A 207 26.25 -38.02 -9.12
C GLY A 207 27.31 -37.62 -8.09
N GLU A 208 27.08 -37.97 -6.81
CA GLU A 208 28.02 -37.77 -5.70
C GLU A 208 28.57 -36.34 -5.58
N ALA A 209 27.76 -35.33 -5.91
CA ALA A 209 28.25 -33.96 -5.99
C ALA A 209 28.36 -33.25 -4.62
N GLY A 210 29.41 -32.44 -4.46
CA GLY A 210 29.47 -31.46 -3.38
C GLY A 210 28.56 -30.28 -3.72
N GLN A 211 28.97 -29.47 -4.69
CA GLN A 211 28.24 -28.33 -5.24
C GLN A 211 27.95 -28.55 -6.73
N SER A 212 26.73 -28.23 -7.17
CA SER A 212 26.32 -28.22 -8.57
C SER A 212 25.64 -26.91 -8.92
N LYS A 213 26.11 -26.25 -9.99
CA LYS A 213 25.51 -25.07 -10.60
C LYS A 213 25.22 -25.36 -12.06
N VAL A 214 23.95 -25.35 -12.44
CA VAL A 214 23.52 -25.66 -13.80
C VAL A 214 22.68 -24.51 -14.32
N PHE A 215 23.09 -23.94 -15.45
CA PHE A 215 22.40 -22.85 -16.14
C PHE A 215 21.96 -23.32 -17.52
N ILE A 216 20.68 -23.17 -17.84
CA ILE A 216 20.10 -23.59 -19.11
C ILE A 216 19.32 -22.43 -19.70
N ASP A 217 19.82 -21.84 -20.79
CA ASP A 217 19.21 -20.71 -21.48
C ASP A 217 18.87 -21.06 -22.93
N ALA A 218 17.65 -20.73 -23.35
CA ALA A 218 17.16 -20.92 -24.71
C ALA A 218 17.41 -22.33 -25.28
N SER A 219 17.30 -23.35 -24.43
CA SER A 219 17.69 -24.71 -24.77
C SER A 219 16.56 -25.72 -24.58
N THR A 220 16.57 -26.79 -25.37
CA THR A 220 15.54 -27.84 -25.32
C THR A 220 16.15 -29.19 -24.99
N PHE A 221 15.54 -29.90 -24.06
CA PHE A 221 16.01 -31.18 -23.54
C PHE A 221 14.85 -32.17 -23.60
N GLU A 222 14.98 -33.26 -24.34
CA GLU A 222 13.94 -34.29 -24.41
C GLU A 222 13.91 -35.17 -23.14
N GLY A 223 15.04 -35.31 -22.44
CA GLY A 223 15.17 -36.04 -21.17
C GLY A 223 15.04 -35.18 -19.91
N GLY A 224 15.18 -35.83 -18.75
CA GLY A 224 15.14 -35.18 -17.44
C GLY A 224 16.48 -34.59 -16.98
N ILE A 225 16.51 -34.03 -15.78
CA ILE A 225 17.73 -33.58 -15.09
C ILE A 225 17.77 -34.30 -13.75
N ASN A 226 18.86 -34.97 -13.44
CA ASN A 226 19.02 -35.70 -12.19
C ASN A 226 20.34 -35.32 -11.52
N ILE A 227 20.26 -34.61 -10.40
CA ILE A 227 21.41 -34.13 -9.65
C ILE A 227 21.32 -34.72 -8.24
N GLN A 228 22.32 -35.52 -7.87
CA GLN A 228 22.54 -36.00 -6.51
C GLN A 228 23.71 -35.20 -5.93
N GLY A 229 23.39 -34.18 -5.12
CA GLY A 229 24.40 -33.25 -4.63
C GLY A 229 24.00 -32.55 -3.33
N LYS A 230 25.00 -32.15 -2.53
CA LYS A 230 24.77 -31.47 -1.23
C LYS A 230 24.24 -30.05 -1.43
N GLU A 231 24.77 -29.31 -2.39
CA GLU A 231 24.30 -27.97 -2.75
C GLU A 231 24.00 -27.92 -4.25
N THR A 232 22.77 -27.55 -4.60
CA THR A 232 22.33 -27.51 -6.00
C THR A 232 21.68 -26.17 -6.33
N GLN A 233 22.23 -25.49 -7.33
CA GLN A 233 21.60 -24.36 -8.02
C GLN A 233 21.28 -24.80 -9.45
N LEU A 234 20.01 -24.71 -9.84
CA LEU A 234 19.53 -25.00 -11.18
C LEU A 234 18.69 -23.83 -11.67
N ASP A 235 19.24 -23.05 -12.60
CA ASP A 235 18.57 -21.91 -13.21
C ASP A 235 18.24 -22.25 -14.68
N ILE A 236 16.96 -22.27 -15.01
CA ILE A 236 16.43 -22.57 -16.34
C ILE A 236 15.69 -21.33 -16.85
N GLY A 237 16.12 -20.79 -17.98
CA GLY A 237 15.75 -19.48 -18.48
C GLY A 237 15.43 -19.44 -19.98
N GLN A 238 14.84 -18.30 -20.40
CA GLN A 238 14.78 -17.87 -21.81
C GLN A 238 14.10 -18.86 -22.76
N LYS A 239 12.88 -19.31 -22.46
CA LYS A 239 12.10 -20.26 -23.29
C LYS A 239 12.70 -21.66 -23.36
N SER A 240 13.39 -22.07 -22.29
CA SER A 240 13.92 -23.42 -22.21
C SER A 240 12.82 -24.44 -21.91
N GLY A 241 13.00 -25.66 -22.41
CA GLY A 241 12.03 -26.76 -22.26
C GLY A 241 12.70 -28.06 -21.82
N ILE A 242 12.25 -28.63 -20.70
CA ILE A 242 12.70 -29.93 -20.19
C ILE A 242 11.56 -30.94 -20.29
N GLY A 243 11.71 -31.92 -21.19
CA GLY A 243 10.71 -32.94 -21.47
C GLY A 243 10.59 -34.02 -20.40
N GLY A 244 11.66 -34.25 -19.62
CA GLY A 244 11.68 -35.19 -18.49
C GLY A 244 11.53 -34.54 -17.12
N ASP A 245 11.68 -35.36 -16.08
CA ASP A 245 11.58 -34.91 -14.69
C ASP A 245 12.87 -34.20 -14.26
N ILE A 246 12.75 -33.17 -13.42
CA ILE A 246 13.86 -32.60 -12.66
C ILE A 246 13.89 -33.31 -11.30
N LYS A 247 15.00 -33.96 -10.97
CA LYS A 247 15.24 -34.70 -9.73
C LYS A 247 16.46 -34.12 -9.02
N LEU A 248 16.26 -33.44 -7.91
CA LEU A 248 17.32 -32.84 -7.10
C LEU A 248 17.35 -33.55 -5.74
N ASN A 249 18.33 -34.43 -5.56
CA ASN A 249 18.38 -35.41 -4.48
C ASN A 249 19.57 -35.22 -3.54
N ASP A 250 19.43 -35.74 -2.32
CA ASP A 250 20.43 -35.71 -1.25
C ASP A 250 20.92 -34.29 -0.86
N SER A 251 20.10 -33.27 -1.13
CA SER A 251 20.49 -31.89 -0.96
C SER A 251 20.37 -31.39 0.49
N LYS A 252 21.40 -30.65 0.91
CA LYS A 252 21.45 -29.77 2.08
C LYS A 252 21.04 -28.34 1.74
N GLN A 253 21.06 -27.99 0.45
CA GLN A 253 20.49 -26.76 -0.05
C GLN A 253 20.11 -26.93 -1.52
N THR A 254 18.90 -26.53 -1.88
CA THR A 254 18.41 -26.52 -3.26
C THR A 254 17.87 -25.14 -3.61
N ASP A 255 18.28 -24.63 -4.77
CA ASP A 255 17.79 -23.40 -5.36
C ASP A 255 17.45 -23.67 -6.83
N LEU A 256 16.16 -23.83 -7.11
CA LEU A 256 15.62 -24.09 -8.45
C LEU A 256 14.87 -22.85 -8.94
N ARG A 257 15.31 -22.25 -10.04
CA ARG A 257 14.60 -21.15 -10.69
C ARG A 257 14.21 -21.51 -12.11
N LEU A 258 12.93 -21.39 -12.41
CA LEU A 258 12.40 -21.42 -13.78
C LEU A 258 11.98 -20.01 -14.16
N ASN A 259 12.52 -19.49 -15.25
CA ASN A 259 12.18 -18.18 -15.81
C ASN A 259 11.80 -18.35 -17.28
N ASP A 260 10.56 -18.05 -17.65
CA ASP A 260 10.08 -18.21 -19.02
C ASP A 260 10.33 -19.62 -19.55
N SER A 261 9.98 -20.68 -18.80
CA SER A 261 10.39 -22.06 -19.13
C SER A 261 9.30 -23.09 -18.82
N SER A 262 9.39 -24.29 -19.42
CA SER A 262 8.43 -25.38 -19.22
C SER A 262 9.13 -26.67 -18.84
N VAL A 263 8.63 -27.34 -17.79
CA VAL A 263 9.18 -28.62 -17.29
C VAL A 263 8.06 -29.62 -17.02
N LYS A 264 8.40 -30.91 -16.98
CA LYS A 264 7.42 -31.97 -16.70
C LYS A 264 7.08 -32.08 -15.21
N ASN A 265 8.00 -32.60 -14.41
CA ASN A 265 7.85 -32.73 -12.96
C ASN A 265 9.07 -32.14 -12.25
N ILE A 266 8.89 -31.73 -11.01
CA ILE A 266 9.97 -31.34 -10.09
C ILE A 266 9.91 -32.28 -8.89
N ILE A 267 11.00 -32.98 -8.61
CA ILE A 267 11.13 -33.94 -7.51
C ILE A 267 12.33 -33.54 -6.67
N LEU A 268 12.11 -33.24 -5.40
CA LEU A 268 13.11 -32.77 -4.46
C LEU A 268 13.22 -33.77 -3.30
N SER A 269 14.44 -34.13 -2.93
CA SER A 269 14.70 -34.90 -1.73
C SER A 269 15.95 -34.43 -1.02
N GLY A 270 15.96 -34.51 0.31
CA GLY A 270 17.07 -34.04 1.11
C GLY A 270 16.68 -33.65 2.52
N SER A 271 17.67 -33.20 3.29
CA SER A 271 17.48 -32.81 4.69
C SER A 271 17.65 -31.31 4.95
N GLY A 272 18.04 -30.55 3.92
CA GLY A 272 18.19 -29.11 4.03
C GLY A 272 17.07 -28.32 3.37
N ALA A 273 17.24 -27.00 3.30
CA ALA A 273 16.23 -26.09 2.77
C ALA A 273 16.18 -26.13 1.24
N SER A 274 14.97 -26.11 0.68
CA SER A 274 14.73 -26.05 -0.76
C SER A 274 13.95 -24.79 -1.12
N GLN A 275 14.40 -24.08 -2.15
CA GLN A 275 13.72 -22.95 -2.76
C GLN A 275 13.37 -23.31 -4.20
N VAL A 276 12.11 -23.13 -4.57
CA VAL A 276 11.62 -23.27 -5.94
C VAL A 276 10.93 -21.98 -6.34
N ALA A 277 11.45 -21.30 -7.37
CA ALA A 277 10.86 -20.09 -7.91
C ALA A 277 10.44 -20.32 -9.38
N LEU A 278 9.16 -20.17 -9.66
CA LEU A 278 8.57 -20.26 -10.98
C LEU A 278 8.14 -18.85 -11.41
N ASN A 279 8.78 -18.29 -12.44
CA ASN A 279 8.45 -17.00 -13.01
C ASN A 279 8.11 -17.15 -14.48
N ASN A 280 6.90 -16.76 -14.88
CA ASN A 280 6.42 -16.91 -16.26
C ASN A 280 6.61 -18.34 -16.81
N SER A 281 6.39 -19.36 -15.99
CA SER A 281 6.80 -20.74 -16.26
C SER A 281 5.67 -21.74 -16.06
N GLU A 282 5.86 -22.94 -16.58
CA GLU A 282 4.88 -24.03 -16.54
C GLU A 282 5.52 -25.30 -15.98
N VAL A 283 4.87 -25.91 -14.98
CA VAL A 283 5.12 -27.28 -14.54
C VAL A 283 3.92 -28.11 -14.97
N LYS A 284 4.11 -28.97 -15.98
CA LYS A 284 3.03 -29.76 -16.60
C LYS A 284 2.51 -30.90 -15.72
N GLY A 285 3.26 -31.24 -14.69
CA GLY A 285 2.97 -32.31 -13.74
C GLY A 285 3.12 -31.83 -12.30
N ASN A 286 3.72 -32.67 -11.47
CA ASN A 286 3.78 -32.45 -10.03
C ASN A 286 5.06 -31.72 -9.61
N LEU A 287 4.95 -30.96 -8.52
CA LEU A 287 6.07 -30.55 -7.68
C LEU A 287 6.01 -31.37 -6.39
N ASP A 288 6.97 -32.26 -6.20
CA ASP A 288 7.01 -33.22 -5.10
C ASP A 288 8.30 -33.07 -4.28
N SER A 289 8.17 -32.57 -3.05
CA SER A 289 9.21 -32.58 -2.02
C SER A 289 8.82 -33.45 -0.81
N SER A 290 7.93 -34.43 -0.98
CA SER A 290 7.46 -35.31 0.11
C SER A 290 8.59 -36.09 0.80
N ALA A 291 9.66 -36.38 0.07
CA ALA A 291 10.87 -37.02 0.60
C ALA A 291 11.82 -36.05 1.34
N SER A 292 11.55 -34.74 1.30
CA SER A 292 12.35 -33.74 2.00
C SER A 292 12.00 -33.66 3.49
N THR A 293 13.03 -33.57 4.34
CA THR A 293 12.86 -33.36 5.79
C THR A 293 13.13 -31.92 6.22
N GLY A 294 13.81 -31.13 5.40
CA GLY A 294 13.97 -29.67 5.58
C GLY A 294 12.78 -28.86 5.07
N SER A 295 12.84 -27.54 5.24
CA SER A 295 11.81 -26.60 4.75
C SER A 295 11.81 -26.51 3.22
N THR A 296 10.62 -26.45 2.62
CA THR A 296 10.45 -26.17 1.18
C THR A 296 9.65 -24.89 0.99
N ASP A 297 10.22 -23.92 0.29
CA ASP A 297 9.55 -22.70 -0.14
C ASP A 297 9.29 -22.75 -1.64
N VAL A 298 8.02 -22.73 -2.03
CA VAL A 298 7.57 -22.69 -3.44
C VAL A 298 6.94 -21.34 -3.72
N ALA A 299 7.53 -20.59 -4.66
CA ALA A 299 6.99 -19.34 -5.16
C ALA A 299 6.57 -19.51 -6.62
N VAL A 300 5.29 -19.31 -6.90
CA VAL A 300 4.67 -19.38 -8.22
C VAL A 300 4.23 -17.96 -8.60
N ASN A 301 4.81 -17.42 -9.65
CA ASN A 301 4.61 -16.05 -10.08
C ASN A 301 4.33 -16.00 -11.58
N HIS A 302 3.13 -15.54 -11.96
CA HIS A 302 2.63 -15.59 -13.33
C HIS A 302 2.87 -16.95 -14.00
N SER A 303 2.64 -18.03 -13.25
CA SER A 303 3.05 -19.39 -13.62
C SER A 303 1.94 -20.40 -13.31
N THR A 304 2.02 -21.57 -13.94
CA THR A 304 1.05 -22.65 -13.75
C THR A 304 1.72 -23.94 -13.27
N VAL A 305 1.10 -24.60 -12.31
CA VAL A 305 1.38 -26.00 -11.94
C VAL A 305 0.13 -26.81 -12.22
N ASP A 306 0.19 -27.67 -13.25
CA ASP A 306 -0.95 -28.47 -13.69
C ASP A 306 -1.25 -29.64 -12.73
N GLY A 307 -0.24 -30.13 -12.02
CA GLY A 307 -0.37 -31.22 -11.05
C GLY A 307 -0.40 -30.76 -9.59
N ASN A 308 -0.04 -31.69 -8.71
CA ASN A 308 -0.04 -31.48 -7.27
C ASN A 308 1.24 -30.78 -6.79
N ILE A 309 1.13 -30.04 -5.69
CA ILE A 309 2.26 -29.60 -4.87
C ILE A 309 2.25 -30.42 -3.58
N THR A 310 3.18 -31.34 -3.43
CA THR A 310 3.30 -32.21 -2.25
C THR A 310 4.58 -31.89 -1.51
N LEU A 311 4.49 -31.49 -0.24
CA LEU A 311 5.62 -31.00 0.55
C LEU A 311 5.93 -31.92 1.72
N GLY A 312 7.21 -31.97 2.08
CA GLY A 312 7.73 -32.81 3.16
C GLY A 312 7.37 -32.35 4.58
N LYS A 313 8.11 -32.87 5.56
CA LYS A 313 7.83 -32.66 7.00
C LYS A 313 8.31 -31.32 7.58
N GLY A 314 9.11 -30.56 6.83
CA GLY A 314 9.62 -29.27 7.26
C GLY A 314 8.52 -28.22 7.44
N LYS A 315 8.91 -27.02 7.88
CA LYS A 315 8.03 -25.84 7.79
C LYS A 315 8.06 -25.37 6.34
N ASN A 316 6.93 -25.48 5.64
CA ASN A 316 6.87 -25.21 4.21
C ASN A 316 6.01 -23.99 3.91
N ARG A 317 6.30 -23.34 2.78
CA ARG A 317 5.50 -22.22 2.28
C ARG A 317 5.18 -22.42 0.81
N VAL A 318 3.93 -22.18 0.43
CA VAL A 318 3.51 -22.04 -0.97
C VAL A 318 2.96 -20.65 -1.17
N GLN A 319 3.46 -19.94 -2.18
CA GLN A 319 3.01 -18.61 -2.54
C GLN A 319 2.62 -18.55 -4.03
N LEU A 320 1.38 -18.17 -4.32
CA LEU A 320 0.84 -17.95 -5.66
C LEU A 320 0.65 -16.45 -5.86
N THR A 321 1.21 -15.88 -6.92
CA THR A 321 1.17 -14.42 -7.19
C THR A 321 0.96 -14.12 -8.67
N ASN A 322 0.40 -12.95 -8.97
CA ASN A 322 0.30 -12.37 -10.32
C ASN A 322 -0.35 -13.32 -11.35
N HIS A 323 -1.60 -13.71 -11.11
CA HIS A 323 -2.39 -14.61 -11.97
C HIS A 323 -1.78 -16.00 -12.10
N SER A 324 -1.20 -16.53 -11.03
CA SER A 324 -0.72 -17.92 -10.99
C SER A 324 -1.85 -18.90 -10.77
N GLU A 325 -1.68 -20.13 -11.23
CA GLU A 325 -2.67 -21.20 -11.06
C GLU A 325 -2.03 -22.51 -10.61
N VAL A 326 -2.64 -23.17 -9.63
CA VAL A 326 -2.33 -24.58 -9.28
C VAL A 326 -3.60 -25.41 -9.42
N LYS A 327 -3.58 -26.41 -10.31
CA LYS A 327 -4.76 -27.21 -10.70
C LYS A 327 -4.88 -28.56 -9.97
N GLY A 328 -3.86 -28.97 -9.23
CA GLY A 328 -3.87 -30.15 -8.39
C GLY A 328 -3.92 -29.82 -6.89
N ASP A 329 -3.83 -30.85 -6.06
CA ASP A 329 -3.87 -30.73 -4.60
C ASP A 329 -2.59 -30.07 -4.06
N ILE A 330 -2.71 -29.27 -3.00
CA ILE A 330 -1.58 -28.71 -2.25
C ILE A 330 -1.56 -29.36 -0.86
N SER A 331 -0.51 -30.11 -0.56
CA SER A 331 -0.40 -30.86 0.70
C SER A 331 0.97 -30.73 1.33
N ALA A 332 1.00 -30.70 2.66
CA ALA A 332 2.22 -30.78 3.45
C ALA A 332 2.17 -31.98 4.42
N ALA A 333 3.33 -32.54 4.78
CA ALA A 333 3.41 -33.58 5.81
C ALA A 333 3.66 -33.01 7.23
N GLY A 334 4.07 -31.74 7.33
CA GLY A 334 4.29 -31.02 8.59
C GLY A 334 3.08 -30.19 9.04
N ASN A 335 2.99 -29.88 10.34
CA ASN A 335 1.84 -29.18 10.95
C ASN A 335 2.01 -27.65 11.07
N ASP A 336 2.99 -27.05 10.40
CA ASP A 336 3.37 -25.62 10.53
C ASP A 336 3.57 -24.97 9.14
N SER A 337 2.82 -25.42 8.12
CA SER A 337 2.96 -24.91 6.76
C SER A 337 1.96 -23.77 6.45
N GLU A 338 2.36 -22.86 5.56
CA GLU A 338 1.58 -21.70 5.15
C GLU A 338 1.31 -21.69 3.63
N LEU A 339 0.08 -21.34 3.26
CA LEU A 339 -0.34 -21.14 1.86
C LEU A 339 -0.77 -19.69 1.67
N ARG A 340 -0.21 -19.00 0.68
CA ARG A 340 -0.59 -17.63 0.33
C ARG A 340 -0.96 -17.55 -1.15
N ILE A 341 -2.12 -16.98 -1.45
CA ILE A 341 -2.66 -16.77 -2.78
C ILE A 341 -2.95 -15.26 -2.92
N ASP A 342 -2.37 -14.63 -3.94
CA ASP A 342 -2.35 -13.17 -4.08
C ASP A 342 -2.37 -12.78 -5.57
N GLY A 343 -2.69 -11.52 -5.88
CA GLY A 343 -2.62 -10.95 -7.22
C GLY A 343 -3.51 -11.67 -8.23
N SER A 344 -4.78 -11.89 -7.89
CA SER A 344 -5.78 -12.58 -8.71
C SER A 344 -5.37 -14.01 -9.10
N SER A 345 -4.61 -14.69 -8.23
CA SER A 345 -4.20 -16.08 -8.45
C SER A 345 -5.29 -17.07 -8.03
N SER A 346 -5.20 -18.30 -8.51
CA SER A 346 -6.19 -19.33 -8.24
C SER A 346 -5.56 -20.67 -7.83
N HIS A 347 -6.28 -21.39 -6.97
CA HIS A 347 -6.03 -22.79 -6.67
C HIS A 347 -7.30 -23.59 -6.92
N ARG A 348 -7.16 -24.77 -7.53
CA ARG A 348 -8.21 -25.78 -7.66
C ARG A 348 -7.66 -27.13 -7.21
N GLY A 349 -8.07 -27.62 -6.05
CA GLY A 349 -7.58 -28.88 -5.51
C GLY A 349 -7.83 -29.00 -4.01
N ALA A 350 -7.52 -30.14 -3.41
CA ALA A 350 -7.60 -30.25 -1.95
C ALA A 350 -6.41 -29.52 -1.28
N VAL A 351 -6.66 -28.91 -0.12
CA VAL A 351 -5.60 -28.31 0.72
C VAL A 351 -5.45 -29.10 2.01
N HIS A 352 -4.25 -29.58 2.30
CA HIS A 352 -3.99 -30.46 3.44
C HIS A 352 -2.81 -30.00 4.30
N ASN A 353 -3.03 -29.97 5.63
CA ASN A 353 -2.02 -29.67 6.67
C ASN A 353 -1.36 -28.28 6.55
N PHE A 354 -2.17 -27.28 6.23
CA PHE A 354 -1.79 -25.86 6.33
C PHE A 354 -2.53 -25.24 7.51
N THR A 355 -1.79 -24.68 8.47
CA THR A 355 -2.39 -24.05 9.64
C THR A 355 -2.86 -22.63 9.36
N HIS A 356 -2.22 -21.97 8.39
CA HIS A 356 -2.58 -20.63 7.94
C HIS A 356 -2.66 -20.58 6.42
N ILE A 357 -3.78 -20.04 5.93
CA ILE A 357 -4.06 -19.84 4.52
C ILE A 357 -4.43 -18.38 4.32
N TYR A 358 -3.81 -17.71 3.36
CA TYR A 358 -4.08 -16.32 3.00
C TYR A 358 -4.58 -16.28 1.55
N ALA A 359 -5.71 -15.61 1.30
CA ALA A 359 -6.17 -15.26 -0.04
C ALA A 359 -6.44 -13.76 -0.09
N ASP A 360 -5.68 -13.04 -0.91
CA ASP A 360 -5.75 -11.58 -1.06
C ASP A 360 -5.90 -11.17 -2.53
N ASP A 361 -6.32 -9.93 -2.76
CA ASP A 361 -6.41 -9.29 -4.08
C ASP A 361 -7.13 -10.15 -5.15
N HIS A 362 -8.43 -10.35 -4.96
CA HIS A 362 -9.33 -11.07 -5.88
C HIS A 362 -8.92 -12.52 -6.14
N SER A 363 -8.21 -13.14 -5.20
CA SER A 363 -7.74 -14.51 -5.34
C SER A 363 -8.87 -15.51 -5.08
N LYS A 364 -8.79 -16.66 -5.77
CA LYS A 364 -9.78 -17.74 -5.66
C LYS A 364 -9.17 -18.99 -5.08
N LEU A 365 -9.70 -19.43 -3.95
CA LEU A 365 -9.37 -20.71 -3.32
C LEU A 365 -10.51 -21.71 -3.54
N ASP A 366 -10.37 -22.59 -4.53
CA ASP A 366 -11.35 -23.63 -4.87
C ASP A 366 -10.84 -24.99 -4.37
N THR A 367 -11.46 -25.54 -3.33
CA THR A 367 -10.94 -26.70 -2.63
C THR A 367 -11.98 -27.71 -2.20
N ARG A 368 -11.58 -28.98 -2.21
CA ARG A 368 -12.46 -30.06 -1.75
C ARG A 368 -12.61 -30.05 -0.22
N ALA A 369 -11.56 -29.70 0.51
CA ALA A 369 -11.59 -29.73 1.97
C ALA A 369 -10.55 -28.79 2.57
N ILE A 370 -10.94 -28.09 3.65
CA ILE A 370 -10.02 -27.43 4.59
C ILE A 370 -10.33 -27.91 6.00
N ARG A 371 -9.29 -28.22 6.78
CA ARG A 371 -9.41 -28.69 8.16
C ARG A 371 -8.39 -28.02 9.06
N ASN A 372 -8.81 -27.63 10.27
CA ASN A 372 -7.94 -27.11 11.33
C ASN A 372 -7.05 -25.93 10.88
N ALA A 373 -7.61 -25.01 10.07
CA ALA A 373 -6.86 -23.90 9.51
C ALA A 373 -7.48 -22.55 9.90
N ARG A 374 -6.62 -21.53 9.99
CA ARG A 374 -7.02 -20.13 9.95
C ARG A 374 -6.89 -19.62 8.52
N ILE A 375 -7.95 -19.01 8.00
CA ILE A 375 -8.09 -18.59 6.61
C ILE A 375 -8.36 -17.08 6.60
N ASP A 376 -7.40 -16.30 6.11
CA ASP A 376 -7.55 -14.86 5.94
C ASP A 376 -7.98 -14.56 4.49
N LEU A 377 -9.18 -14.00 4.31
CA LEU A 377 -9.75 -13.61 3.03
C LEU A 377 -9.85 -12.08 2.93
N THR A 378 -9.07 -11.45 2.05
CA THR A 378 -9.08 -10.00 1.87
C THR A 378 -9.10 -9.60 0.40
N GLY A 379 -9.41 -8.33 0.13
CA GLY A 379 -9.33 -7.76 -1.22
C GLY A 379 -10.33 -8.39 -2.17
N ALA A 380 -11.57 -8.64 -1.72
CA ALA A 380 -12.62 -9.30 -2.50
C ALA A 380 -12.24 -10.73 -2.97
N SER A 381 -11.48 -11.46 -2.16
CA SER A 381 -11.12 -12.85 -2.42
C SER A 381 -12.24 -13.82 -2.07
N ALA A 382 -12.21 -15.02 -2.65
CA ALA A 382 -13.26 -16.01 -2.47
C ALA A 382 -12.73 -17.39 -2.09
N LEU A 383 -13.36 -18.00 -1.07
CA LEU A 383 -13.21 -19.40 -0.73
C LEU A 383 -14.40 -20.21 -1.25
N TYR A 384 -14.14 -21.24 -2.02
CA TYR A 384 -15.09 -22.27 -2.39
C TYR A 384 -14.60 -23.60 -1.83
N ALA A 385 -15.26 -24.09 -0.79
CA ALA A 385 -14.94 -25.36 -0.16
C ALA A 385 -16.10 -26.36 -0.31
N SER A 386 -15.82 -27.61 -0.67
CA SER A 386 -16.80 -28.69 -0.48
C SER A 386 -16.97 -29.00 1.01
N GLU A 387 -15.86 -29.16 1.73
CA GLU A 387 -15.85 -29.43 3.18
C GLU A 387 -15.06 -28.39 3.98
N LEU A 388 -15.61 -28.00 5.13
CA LEU A 388 -14.92 -27.17 6.12
C LEU A 388 -15.02 -27.81 7.51
N SER A 389 -13.87 -27.92 8.19
CA SER A 389 -13.78 -28.59 9.49
C SER A 389 -12.92 -27.82 10.49
N SER A 390 -13.47 -27.51 11.67
CA SER A 390 -12.75 -26.89 12.79
C SER A 390 -11.84 -25.71 12.37
N SER A 391 -12.34 -24.82 11.51
CA SER A 391 -11.53 -23.76 10.88
C SER A 391 -12.07 -22.36 11.19
N GLU A 392 -11.17 -21.37 11.19
CA GLU A 392 -11.47 -19.96 11.42
C GLU A 392 -11.30 -19.19 10.10
N LEU A 393 -12.36 -18.51 9.65
CA LEU A 393 -12.30 -17.56 8.56
C LEU A 393 -12.23 -16.14 9.16
N VAL A 394 -11.29 -15.33 8.69
CA VAL A 394 -11.20 -13.91 8.99
C VAL A 394 -11.25 -13.16 7.66
N MET A 395 -12.23 -12.26 7.51
CA MET A 395 -12.54 -11.68 6.22
C MET A 395 -12.79 -10.17 6.28
N ASP A 396 -12.61 -9.48 5.16
CA ASP A 396 -13.27 -8.19 4.93
C ASP A 396 -14.71 -8.37 4.43
N SER A 397 -15.47 -7.28 4.34
CA SER A 397 -16.88 -7.31 3.96
C SER A 397 -17.15 -7.52 2.46
N GLU A 398 -16.13 -7.68 1.62
CA GLU A 398 -16.30 -7.98 0.19
C GLU A 398 -15.84 -9.37 -0.20
N SER A 399 -14.98 -9.95 0.62
CA SER A 399 -14.58 -11.34 0.46
C SER A 399 -15.77 -12.25 0.72
N GLN A 400 -15.74 -13.44 0.11
CA GLN A 400 -16.84 -14.38 0.18
C GLN A 400 -16.37 -15.79 0.53
N PHE A 401 -17.25 -16.57 1.16
CA PHE A 401 -16.99 -17.99 1.42
C PHE A 401 -18.20 -18.86 1.07
N PHE A 402 -17.95 -20.03 0.53
CA PHE A 402 -18.98 -20.97 0.11
C PHE A 402 -18.62 -22.37 0.56
N VAL A 403 -19.42 -22.96 1.46
CA VAL A 403 -19.24 -24.34 1.94
C VAL A 403 -20.39 -25.19 1.42
N ASN A 404 -20.14 -25.96 0.36
CA ASN A 404 -21.21 -26.55 -0.44
C ASN A 404 -21.75 -27.87 0.11
N ASP A 405 -20.89 -28.73 0.66
CA ASP A 405 -21.27 -30.12 0.98
C ASP A 405 -21.33 -30.37 2.49
N ALA A 406 -20.19 -30.32 3.20
CA ALA A 406 -20.13 -30.75 4.60
C ALA A 406 -19.45 -29.73 5.52
N LEU A 407 -20.20 -29.32 6.55
CA LEU A 407 -19.67 -28.60 7.70
C LEU A 407 -19.48 -29.55 8.89
N SER A 408 -18.27 -29.57 9.46
CA SER A 408 -17.95 -30.40 10.63
C SER A 408 -17.17 -29.65 11.70
N GLY A 409 -17.29 -30.08 12.96
CA GLY A 409 -16.63 -29.38 14.08
C GLY A 409 -17.16 -27.96 14.29
N ASN A 410 -16.38 -27.12 14.98
CA ASN A 410 -16.74 -25.73 15.26
C ASN A 410 -15.99 -24.79 14.33
N ASN A 411 -16.72 -24.06 13.49
CA ASN A 411 -16.16 -23.11 12.55
C ASN A 411 -16.64 -21.69 12.88
N SER A 412 -15.88 -20.69 12.48
CA SER A 412 -16.25 -19.29 12.64
C SER A 412 -15.91 -18.46 11.42
N ALA A 413 -16.74 -17.46 11.13
CA ALA A 413 -16.47 -16.42 10.15
C ALA A 413 -16.45 -15.06 10.86
N THR A 414 -15.30 -14.40 10.85
CA THR A 414 -15.10 -13.11 11.51
C THR A 414 -14.88 -12.02 10.48
N VAL A 415 -15.85 -11.13 10.32
CA VAL A 415 -15.68 -9.93 9.47
C VAL A 415 -14.91 -8.89 10.27
N LYS A 416 -13.68 -8.56 9.84
CA LYS A 416 -12.77 -7.70 10.60
C LYS A 416 -12.78 -6.24 10.15
N THR A 417 -13.08 -6.01 8.88
CA THR A 417 -13.02 -4.68 8.25
C THR A 417 -14.17 -4.47 7.28
N LEU A 418 -14.73 -3.26 7.30
CA LEU A 418 -15.63 -2.78 6.25
C LEU A 418 -14.77 -2.26 5.08
N SER A 419 -14.85 -2.95 3.94
CA SER A 419 -14.12 -2.57 2.73
C SER A 419 -14.62 -1.23 2.15
N ALA A 420 -13.75 -0.58 1.36
CA ALA A 420 -14.05 0.67 0.67
C ALA A 420 -15.09 0.51 -0.46
N ALA A 421 -15.21 -0.66 -1.07
CA ALA A 421 -16.16 -0.86 -2.17
C ALA A 421 -17.53 -1.42 -1.71
N THR A 422 -17.67 -1.89 -0.45
CA THR A 422 -18.95 -2.37 0.10
C THR A 422 -19.99 -1.25 0.13
N SER A 423 -21.11 -1.37 -0.59
CA SER A 423 -22.16 -0.34 -0.65
C SER A 423 -23.19 -0.46 0.47
N GLU A 424 -24.15 0.48 0.54
CA GLU A 424 -25.35 0.30 1.38
C GLU A 424 -26.25 -0.80 0.80
N GLY A 425 -26.96 -1.51 1.66
CA GLY A 425 -27.84 -2.62 1.30
C GLY A 425 -27.49 -3.91 2.03
N GLU A 426 -28.03 -5.02 1.53
CA GLU A 426 -27.71 -6.37 2.01
C GLU A 426 -26.71 -7.02 1.04
N HIS A 427 -25.68 -7.65 1.60
CA HIS A 427 -24.61 -8.32 0.85
C HIS A 427 -24.46 -9.75 1.35
N GLU A 428 -24.38 -10.70 0.43
CA GLU A 428 -24.06 -12.09 0.75
C GLU A 428 -22.56 -12.20 1.05
N LEU A 429 -22.22 -12.56 2.28
CA LEU A 429 -20.84 -12.87 2.68
C LEU A 429 -20.50 -14.33 2.41
N GLY A 430 -21.50 -15.20 2.37
CA GLY A 430 -21.29 -16.60 2.08
C GLY A 430 -22.47 -17.49 2.39
N HIS A 431 -22.33 -18.78 2.09
CA HIS A 431 -23.29 -19.80 2.50
C HIS A 431 -22.61 -21.06 3.02
N TRP A 432 -23.32 -21.83 3.82
CA TRP A 432 -22.89 -23.16 4.26
C TRP A 432 -24.05 -24.14 4.33
N THR A 433 -23.75 -25.39 4.02
CA THR A 433 -24.66 -26.53 4.21
C THR A 433 -24.31 -27.28 5.50
N ASN A 434 -25.26 -27.37 6.44
CA ASN A 434 -25.13 -28.13 7.68
C ASN A 434 -25.84 -29.50 7.55
N ASN A 435 -25.05 -30.57 7.48
CA ASN A 435 -25.54 -31.96 7.46
C ASN A 435 -25.54 -32.63 8.84
N GLY A 436 -25.54 -31.86 9.94
CA GLY A 436 -25.60 -32.37 11.31
C GLY A 436 -24.24 -32.74 11.93
N GLY A 437 -23.12 -32.40 11.28
CA GLY A 437 -21.77 -32.72 11.72
C GLY A 437 -20.99 -31.59 12.40
N GLY A 438 -21.50 -30.36 12.39
CA GLY A 438 -20.77 -29.17 12.87
C GLY A 438 -21.62 -27.90 12.99
N SER A 439 -20.95 -26.78 13.31
CA SER A 439 -21.53 -25.45 13.44
C SER A 439 -20.68 -24.36 12.79
N MET A 440 -21.33 -23.26 12.40
CA MET A 440 -20.72 -22.04 11.88
C MET A 440 -21.19 -20.86 12.73
N LYS A 441 -20.26 -20.04 13.24
CA LYS A 441 -20.56 -18.82 13.97
C LYS A 441 -20.02 -17.60 13.22
N ALA A 442 -20.93 -16.77 12.68
CA ALA A 442 -20.57 -15.49 12.09
C ALA A 442 -20.58 -14.36 13.15
N GLN A 443 -19.55 -13.51 13.14
CA GLN A 443 -19.44 -12.36 14.03
C GLN A 443 -18.53 -11.28 13.44
N PHE A 444 -18.59 -10.08 13.99
CA PHE A 444 -17.58 -9.05 13.76
C PHE A 444 -16.38 -9.24 14.70
N ALA A 445 -15.30 -8.51 14.47
CA ALA A 445 -14.09 -8.57 15.30
C ALA A 445 -14.32 -8.20 16.78
N ASN A 446 -15.41 -7.48 17.09
CA ASN A 446 -15.83 -7.19 18.46
C ASN A 446 -16.51 -8.39 19.16
N GLY A 447 -16.70 -9.52 18.47
CA GLY A 447 -17.38 -10.72 18.97
C GLY A 447 -18.91 -10.67 18.93
N SER A 448 -19.50 -9.62 18.37
CA SER A 448 -20.95 -9.40 18.23
C SER A 448 -21.41 -9.57 16.78
N GLN A 449 -22.71 -9.75 16.57
CA GLN A 449 -23.35 -9.70 15.24
C GLN A 449 -23.70 -8.26 14.81
N GLN A 450 -23.40 -7.27 15.66
CA GLN A 450 -23.56 -5.85 15.35
C GLN A 450 -22.24 -5.13 15.56
N ALA A 451 -21.90 -4.25 14.62
CA ALA A 451 -20.74 -3.39 14.71
C ALA A 451 -21.02 -2.04 14.06
N THR A 452 -20.18 -1.06 14.36
CA THR A 452 -20.09 0.17 13.59
C THR A 452 -18.71 0.20 12.95
N ALA A 453 -18.64 0.62 11.69
CA ALA A 453 -17.38 0.88 11.02
C ALA A 453 -17.48 2.14 10.17
N ARG A 454 -16.34 2.73 9.83
CA ARG A 454 -16.26 3.93 9.01
C ARG A 454 -15.84 3.58 7.58
N LYS A 455 -16.45 4.28 6.63
CA LYS A 455 -16.03 4.30 5.23
C LYS A 455 -16.17 5.72 4.68
N GLY A 456 -15.05 6.32 4.29
CA GLY A 456 -15.02 7.74 3.90
C GLY A 456 -15.47 8.67 5.03
N ALA A 457 -16.36 9.60 4.71
CA ALA A 457 -16.92 10.60 5.62
C ALA A 457 -18.03 10.09 6.53
N TRP A 458 -18.42 8.81 6.42
CA TRP A 458 -19.60 8.26 7.05
C TRP A 458 -19.28 7.06 7.95
N ASN A 459 -19.98 7.00 9.08
CA ASN A 459 -20.10 5.80 9.89
C ASN A 459 -21.27 4.96 9.38
N TYR A 460 -21.12 3.64 9.44
CA TYR A 460 -22.10 2.66 9.01
C TYR A 460 -22.42 1.71 10.16
N ASP A 461 -23.70 1.46 10.36
CA ASP A 461 -24.20 0.43 11.25
C ASP A 461 -24.24 -0.88 10.45
N LEU A 462 -23.57 -1.90 10.97
CA LEU A 462 -23.38 -3.19 10.34
C LEU A 462 -24.11 -4.26 11.14
N THR A 463 -24.83 -5.15 10.47
CA THR A 463 -25.51 -6.27 11.11
C THR A 463 -25.33 -7.56 10.32
N LEU A 464 -24.84 -8.59 11.00
CA LEU A 464 -24.74 -9.95 10.51
C LEU A 464 -26.00 -10.74 10.86
N HIS A 465 -26.54 -11.47 9.90
CA HIS A 465 -27.67 -12.34 10.12
C HIS A 465 -27.70 -13.50 9.12
N GLY A 466 -28.14 -14.67 9.60
CA GLY A 466 -28.32 -15.85 8.77
C GLY A 466 -29.71 -15.90 8.13
N MET A 467 -29.79 -16.22 6.84
CA MET A 467 -31.04 -16.53 6.12
C MET A 467 -31.07 -18.00 5.69
N SER A 468 -32.13 -18.73 6.03
CA SER A 468 -32.30 -20.11 5.59
C SER A 468 -32.72 -20.17 4.12
N ARG A 469 -31.89 -20.76 3.25
CA ARG A 469 -32.22 -21.03 1.83
C ARG A 469 -32.95 -22.35 1.63
N SER A 470 -32.62 -23.34 2.45
CA SER A 470 -33.21 -24.68 2.41
C SER A 470 -33.25 -25.28 3.81
N ALA A 471 -33.68 -26.54 3.95
CA ALA A 471 -33.68 -27.23 5.23
C ALA A 471 -32.29 -27.28 5.91
N ASN A 472 -31.22 -27.32 5.10
CA ASN A 472 -29.85 -27.51 5.59
C ASN A 472 -28.87 -26.39 5.16
N THR A 473 -29.28 -25.44 4.33
CA THR A 473 -28.40 -24.39 3.80
C THR A 473 -28.75 -23.03 4.40
N THR A 474 -27.74 -22.34 4.92
CA THR A 474 -27.85 -20.96 5.46
C THR A 474 -26.93 -20.03 4.68
N GLU A 475 -27.40 -18.83 4.40
CA GLU A 475 -26.61 -17.71 3.88
C GLU A 475 -26.29 -16.73 5.01
N GLU A 476 -25.04 -16.29 5.12
CA GLU A 476 -24.66 -15.17 5.99
C GLU A 476 -24.79 -13.87 5.20
N MET A 477 -25.61 -12.97 5.72
CA MET A 477 -25.86 -11.66 5.14
C MET A 477 -25.24 -10.57 6.00
N LEU A 478 -24.63 -9.60 5.32
CA LEU A 478 -24.21 -8.32 5.89
C LEU A 478 -25.20 -7.23 5.47
N ALA A 479 -25.99 -6.74 6.43
CA ALA A 479 -26.74 -5.51 6.25
C ALA A 479 -25.85 -4.30 6.56
N VAL A 480 -25.72 -3.40 5.60
CA VAL A 480 -24.93 -2.16 5.69
C VAL A 480 -25.86 -0.96 5.60
N LYS A 481 -25.95 -0.19 6.68
CA LYS A 481 -26.77 1.02 6.74
C LYS A 481 -25.92 2.22 7.07
N ARG A 482 -25.98 3.28 6.24
CA ARG A 482 -25.34 4.55 6.57
C ARG A 482 -25.98 5.14 7.83
N SER A 483 -25.14 5.47 8.80
CA SER A 483 -25.56 6.01 10.10
C SER A 483 -25.41 7.52 10.10
N THR A 484 -24.31 8.04 10.65
CA THR A 484 -24.06 9.49 10.74
C THR A 484 -22.70 9.87 10.16
N LEU A 485 -22.49 11.17 9.92
CA LEU A 485 -21.16 11.68 9.55
C LEU A 485 -20.14 11.34 10.65
N ALA A 486 -18.92 11.03 10.21
CA ALA A 486 -17.79 10.86 11.12
C ALA A 486 -17.52 12.14 11.92
N SER A 487 -17.01 11.99 13.14
CA SER A 487 -16.93 13.05 14.15
C SER A 487 -15.90 14.11 13.75
N ASP A 488 -14.88 13.76 12.99
CA ASP A 488 -13.93 14.68 12.35
C ASP A 488 -14.60 15.56 11.26
N VAL A 489 -15.45 14.98 10.42
CA VAL A 489 -16.22 15.71 9.39
C VAL A 489 -17.19 16.70 10.04
N LYS A 490 -17.93 16.26 11.07
CA LYS A 490 -18.79 17.14 11.88
C LYS A 490 -17.96 18.23 12.56
N GLY A 491 -16.83 17.88 13.17
CA GLY A 491 -15.94 18.81 13.86
C GLY A 491 -15.36 19.89 12.94
N ALA A 492 -14.98 19.53 11.71
CA ALA A 492 -14.48 20.47 10.71
C ALA A 492 -15.58 21.46 10.25
N GLN A 493 -16.83 21.01 10.09
CA GLN A 493 -17.96 21.92 9.83
C GLN A 493 -18.24 22.85 11.02
N ALA A 494 -18.19 22.32 12.25
CA ALA A 494 -18.37 23.09 13.46
C ALA A 494 -17.29 24.19 13.61
N ASN A 495 -16.05 23.89 13.23
CA ASN A 495 -14.94 24.84 13.20
C ASN A 495 -15.21 26.06 12.31
N LEU A 496 -15.69 25.86 11.09
CA LEU A 496 -16.04 26.96 10.18
C LEU A 496 -17.18 27.82 10.74
N ASN A 497 -18.19 27.18 11.33
CA ASN A 497 -19.32 27.89 11.96
C ASN A 497 -18.84 28.74 13.15
N ALA A 498 -17.99 28.18 13.99
CA ALA A 498 -17.43 28.86 15.16
C ALA A 498 -16.49 30.02 14.78
N ALA A 499 -15.72 29.87 13.70
CA ALA A 499 -14.89 30.94 13.16
C ALA A 499 -15.73 32.10 12.63
N GLN A 500 -16.80 31.83 11.87
CA GLN A 500 -17.69 32.89 11.41
C GLN A 500 -18.36 33.62 12.58
N ARG A 501 -18.77 32.91 13.64
CA ARG A 501 -19.28 33.54 14.87
C ARG A 501 -18.24 34.41 15.57
N SER A 502 -16.98 33.96 15.60
CA SER A 502 -15.89 34.75 16.15
C SER A 502 -15.71 36.07 15.41
N SER A 503 -15.77 36.04 14.08
CA SER A 503 -15.70 37.24 13.25
C SER A 503 -16.88 38.18 13.52
N LYS A 504 -18.11 37.65 13.64
CA LYS A 504 -19.29 38.45 14.00
C LYS A 504 -19.17 39.08 15.38
N ALA A 505 -18.57 38.40 16.36
CA ALA A 505 -18.37 38.94 17.69
C ALA A 505 -17.39 40.13 17.69
N ILE A 506 -16.35 40.09 16.86
CA ILE A 506 -15.43 41.21 16.62
C ILE A 506 -16.17 42.39 15.97
N SER A 507 -16.94 42.16 14.91
CA SER A 507 -17.73 43.21 14.26
C SER A 507 -18.77 43.83 15.23
N ALA A 508 -19.37 43.01 16.11
CA ALA A 508 -20.32 43.48 17.12
C ALA A 508 -19.69 44.38 18.20
N SER A 509 -18.41 44.17 18.56
CA SER A 509 -17.67 45.06 19.45
C SER A 509 -17.47 46.44 18.80
N VAL A 510 -17.11 46.49 17.52
CA VAL A 510 -17.02 47.76 16.77
C VAL A 510 -18.38 48.44 16.62
N ALA A 511 -19.46 47.68 16.37
CA ALA A 511 -20.81 48.22 16.33
C ALA A 511 -21.25 48.80 17.68
N GLN A 512 -20.83 48.19 18.80
CA GLN A 512 -21.05 48.75 20.14
C GLN A 512 -20.28 50.05 20.33
N ARG A 513 -19.00 50.11 19.89
CA ARG A 513 -18.19 51.34 19.91
C ARG A 513 -18.91 52.46 19.16
N PHE A 514 -19.39 52.21 17.94
CA PHE A 514 -20.16 53.20 17.18
C PHE A 514 -21.45 53.63 17.87
N SER A 515 -22.18 52.71 18.47
CA SER A 515 -23.44 53.07 19.16
C SER A 515 -23.20 54.07 20.30
N LYS A 516 -22.12 53.89 21.07
CA LYS A 516 -21.70 54.85 22.11
C LYS A 516 -21.28 56.19 21.51
N ILE A 517 -20.53 56.13 20.42
CA ILE A 517 -20.07 57.28 19.66
C ILE A 517 -21.29 58.11 19.19
N ASP A 518 -22.25 57.50 18.52
CA ASP A 518 -23.45 58.15 17.98
C ASP A 518 -24.34 58.72 19.10
N GLU A 519 -24.41 58.02 20.25
CA GLU A 519 -25.14 58.47 21.43
C GLU A 519 -24.51 59.72 22.07
N ASP A 520 -23.19 59.71 22.31
CA ASP A 520 -22.47 60.84 22.89
C ASP A 520 -22.61 62.10 22.04
N ALA A 521 -22.71 61.96 20.71
CA ALA A 521 -22.93 63.04 19.77
C ALA A 521 -24.24 63.80 20.01
N MET A 522 -25.30 63.08 20.39
CA MET A 522 -26.65 63.63 20.59
C MET A 522 -26.84 64.31 21.96
N PHE A 523 -26.05 63.93 22.96
CA PHE A 523 -26.21 64.44 24.33
C PHE A 523 -25.20 65.52 24.72
N ASN A 524 -23.95 65.38 24.30
CA ASN A 524 -22.86 66.18 24.87
C ASN A 524 -22.22 67.16 23.89
N GLN A 525 -22.67 67.22 22.62
CA GLN A 525 -21.97 67.90 21.51
C GLN A 525 -20.49 67.47 21.48
N ARG A 526 -20.22 66.41 20.73
CA ARG A 526 -18.96 65.66 20.78
C ARG A 526 -17.70 66.51 20.67
N GLN A 527 -16.68 66.11 21.44
CA GLN A 527 -15.32 66.63 21.35
C GLN A 527 -14.54 65.87 20.28
N PRO A 528 -14.05 66.56 19.22
CA PRO A 528 -13.06 65.99 18.30
C PRO A 528 -11.83 65.52 19.08
N GLY A 529 -11.22 64.41 18.67
CA GLY A 529 -10.03 63.92 19.33
C GLY A 529 -9.78 62.42 19.17
N ALA A 530 -8.67 61.98 19.78
CA ALA A 530 -8.24 60.59 19.78
C ALA A 530 -8.90 59.82 20.93
N ASN A 531 -9.22 58.56 20.67
CA ASN A 531 -9.62 57.60 21.68
C ASN A 531 -8.82 56.32 21.56
N VAL A 532 -8.56 55.69 22.70
CA VAL A 532 -8.12 54.30 22.79
C VAL A 532 -9.14 53.54 23.61
N TRP A 533 -9.52 52.34 23.17
CA TRP A 533 -10.51 51.51 23.83
C TRP A 533 -10.11 50.04 23.80
N ALA A 534 -10.58 49.27 24.78
CA ALA A 534 -10.34 47.84 24.86
C ALA A 534 -11.58 47.12 25.37
N ASP A 535 -11.90 45.98 24.74
CA ASP A 535 -13.05 45.15 25.06
C ASP A 535 -12.61 43.72 25.40
N TYR A 536 -13.27 43.13 26.39
CA TYR A 536 -13.32 41.69 26.61
C TYR A 536 -14.67 41.15 26.11
N ILE A 537 -14.62 40.04 25.38
CA ILE A 537 -15.76 39.39 24.75
C ILE A 537 -15.86 37.97 25.29
N GLY A 538 -17.01 37.61 25.85
CA GLY A 538 -17.34 36.24 26.24
C GLY A 538 -18.63 35.80 25.57
N GLN A 539 -18.68 34.61 25.00
CA GLN A 539 -19.90 34.10 24.37
C GLN A 539 -20.02 32.59 24.54
N ASN A 540 -21.18 32.14 25.01
CA ASN A 540 -21.60 30.75 24.95
C ASN A 540 -22.60 30.61 23.82
N ASN A 541 -22.35 29.69 22.90
CA ASN A 541 -23.22 29.45 21.76
C ASN A 541 -23.53 27.97 21.59
N SER A 542 -24.64 27.74 20.91
CA SER A 542 -25.15 26.42 20.64
C SER A 542 -25.75 26.42 19.24
N GLN A 543 -25.37 25.46 18.41
CA GLN A 543 -25.88 25.34 17.05
C GLN A 543 -26.53 23.98 16.81
N HIS A 544 -27.69 23.98 16.17
CA HIS A 544 -28.46 22.80 15.78
C HIS A 544 -28.30 22.50 14.29
N GLY A 545 -28.20 21.23 13.93
CA GLY A 545 -28.14 20.76 12.55
C GLY A 545 -27.15 19.62 12.35
N ASP A 546 -26.76 19.43 11.09
CA ASP A 546 -25.96 18.29 10.61
C ASP A 546 -24.59 18.18 11.33
N ALA A 547 -24.05 19.31 11.80
CA ALA A 547 -22.89 19.40 12.70
C ALA A 547 -23.24 20.27 13.92
N GLY A 548 -24.15 19.77 14.75
CA GLY A 548 -24.52 20.44 16.00
C GLY A 548 -23.33 20.54 16.95
N TYR A 549 -23.15 21.69 17.62
CA TYR A 549 -22.04 21.89 18.54
C TYR A 549 -22.40 22.87 19.66
N HIS A 550 -21.65 22.77 20.76
CA HIS A 550 -21.55 23.79 21.81
C HIS A 550 -20.23 24.52 21.70
N GLY A 551 -20.27 25.84 21.72
CA GLY A 551 -19.09 26.68 21.63
C GLY A 551 -18.97 27.63 22.81
N LYS A 552 -17.74 27.80 23.30
CA LYS A 552 -17.38 28.83 24.28
C LYS A 552 -16.27 29.70 23.69
N LEU A 553 -16.62 30.93 23.36
CA LEU A 553 -15.73 31.96 22.85
C LEU A 553 -15.28 32.87 23.98
N GLU A 554 -13.99 33.16 23.99
CA GLU A 554 -13.33 34.17 24.80
C GLU A 554 -12.48 35.01 23.83
N GLY A 555 -12.54 36.33 23.96
CA GLY A 555 -11.80 37.22 23.07
C GLY A 555 -11.50 38.56 23.72
N THR A 556 -10.54 39.26 23.12
CA THR A 556 -10.18 40.63 23.49
C THR A 556 -10.00 41.46 22.24
N MET A 557 -10.34 42.74 22.33
CA MET A 557 -10.17 43.70 21.26
C MET A 557 -9.51 44.96 21.81
N LEU A 558 -8.60 45.54 21.04
CA LEU A 558 -7.95 46.82 21.32
C LEU A 558 -8.13 47.70 20.10
N GLY A 559 -8.68 48.89 20.28
CA GLY A 559 -8.92 49.83 19.18
C GLY A 559 -8.45 51.23 19.50
N MET A 560 -8.20 51.95 18.41
CA MET A 560 -7.95 53.38 18.42
C MET A 560 -8.79 54.04 17.33
N ASP A 561 -9.39 55.18 17.65
CA ASP A 561 -10.15 55.97 16.70
C ASP A 561 -9.86 57.45 16.86
N TRP A 562 -10.02 58.18 15.76
CA TRP A 562 -9.97 59.62 15.71
C TRP A 562 -11.30 60.14 15.17
N THR A 563 -11.89 61.11 15.88
CA THR A 563 -13.10 61.80 15.41
C THR A 563 -12.75 63.22 15.01
N SER A 564 -13.07 63.58 13.76
CA SER A 564 -12.91 64.93 13.20
C SER A 564 -14.27 65.54 12.89
N GLU A 565 -14.37 66.84 13.07
CA GLU A 565 -15.49 67.64 12.59
C GLU A 565 -15.26 68.08 11.13
N LEU A 566 -16.32 68.04 10.33
CA LEU A 566 -16.35 68.45 8.93
C LEU A 566 -17.00 69.83 8.79
N ALA A 567 -16.80 70.49 7.64
CA ALA A 567 -17.23 71.87 7.42
C ALA A 567 -18.76 72.10 7.45
N ASP A 568 -19.57 71.04 7.49
CA ASP A 568 -21.04 71.07 7.47
C ASP A 568 -21.68 70.58 8.78
N ASP A 569 -20.95 70.69 9.90
CA ASP A 569 -21.30 70.20 11.24
C ASP A 569 -21.52 68.67 11.31
N SER A 570 -21.07 67.94 10.29
CA SER A 570 -20.99 66.49 10.34
C SER A 570 -19.67 66.03 10.94
N GLN A 571 -19.63 64.79 11.42
CA GLN A 571 -18.44 64.22 12.05
C GLN A 571 -18.06 62.92 11.38
N LEU A 572 -16.76 62.74 11.22
CA LEU A 572 -16.16 61.52 10.68
C LEU A 572 -15.26 60.91 11.75
N THR A 573 -15.62 59.70 12.17
CA THR A 573 -14.78 58.85 13.00
C THR A 573 -14.10 57.82 12.11
N THR A 574 -12.78 57.65 12.23
CA THR A 574 -12.06 56.56 11.57
C THR A 574 -11.13 55.90 12.58
N GLY A 575 -11.00 54.58 12.51
CA GLY A 575 -10.18 53.85 13.46
C GLY A 575 -9.71 52.49 12.98
N LEU A 576 -8.78 51.95 13.76
CA LEU A 576 -8.20 50.62 13.59
C LEU A 576 -8.39 49.84 14.89
N ALA A 577 -8.62 48.54 14.78
CA ALA A 577 -8.70 47.67 15.92
C ALA A 577 -8.09 46.29 15.66
N PHE A 578 -7.56 45.70 16.72
CA PHE A 578 -6.90 44.41 16.74
C PHE A 578 -7.63 43.50 17.71
N GLY A 579 -8.09 42.36 17.21
CA GLY A 579 -8.84 41.38 17.98
C GLY A 579 -8.11 40.06 18.10
N TYR A 580 -8.29 39.36 19.21
CA TYR A 580 -7.93 37.96 19.32
C TYR A 580 -9.11 37.20 19.90
N THR A 581 -9.49 36.08 19.26
CA THR A 581 -10.50 35.17 19.80
C THR A 581 -9.96 33.76 19.95
N ARG A 582 -10.51 33.07 20.93
CA ARG A 582 -10.38 31.64 21.14
C ARG A 582 -11.76 31.05 21.39
N THR A 583 -12.15 30.10 20.56
CA THR A 583 -13.40 29.37 20.72
C THR A 583 -13.11 27.90 20.94
N LYS A 584 -13.56 27.35 22.07
CA LYS A 584 -13.64 25.89 22.26
C LYS A 584 -14.92 25.42 21.61
N VAL A 585 -14.85 24.32 20.84
CA VAL A 585 -15.96 23.80 20.04
C VAL A 585 -16.08 22.30 20.32
N ALA A 586 -17.19 21.87 20.90
CA ALA A 586 -17.41 20.47 21.26
C ALA A 586 -18.77 19.97 20.74
N ASP A 587 -18.88 18.66 20.56
CA ASP A 587 -20.14 18.00 20.25
C ASP A 587 -21.19 18.23 21.37
N ARG A 588 -22.48 18.07 21.07
CA ARG A 588 -23.60 18.34 21.99
C ARG A 588 -23.93 17.19 22.95
N GLY A 589 -23.35 16.02 22.76
CA GLY A 589 -23.56 14.86 23.64
C GLY A 589 -22.65 14.85 24.86
N ASP A 590 -23.11 14.20 25.93
CA ASP A 590 -22.25 13.85 27.08
C ASP A 590 -21.18 12.85 26.62
N GLY A 591 -19.89 13.20 26.79
CA GLY A 591 -18.78 12.42 26.23
C GLY A 591 -18.43 12.77 24.77
N ALA A 592 -18.51 14.05 24.42
CA ALA A 592 -18.34 14.62 23.07
C ALA A 592 -17.33 13.90 22.14
N GLU A 593 -17.77 13.64 20.90
CA GLU A 593 -16.96 12.91 19.92
C GLU A 593 -15.92 13.78 19.21
N PHE A 594 -16.03 15.10 19.32
CA PHE A 594 -14.99 16.04 18.89
C PHE A 594 -14.80 17.18 19.90
N HIS A 595 -13.55 17.63 20.00
CA HIS A 595 -13.08 18.63 20.95
C HIS A 595 -12.09 19.59 20.28
N ASN A 596 -12.64 20.54 19.55
CA ASN A 596 -11.88 21.42 18.70
C ASN A 596 -11.62 22.77 19.37
N ARG A 597 -10.69 23.50 18.77
CA ARG A 597 -10.37 24.88 19.10
C ARG A 597 -10.23 25.66 17.81
N VAL A 598 -10.91 26.79 17.77
CA VAL A 598 -10.75 27.81 16.74
C VAL A 598 -10.07 29.00 17.38
N SER A 599 -9.10 29.60 16.72
CA SER A 599 -8.48 30.84 17.18
C SER A 599 -8.31 31.80 16.00
N GLY A 600 -8.57 33.08 16.23
CA GLY A 600 -8.52 34.09 15.19
C GLY A 600 -7.76 35.34 15.67
N ARG A 601 -6.95 35.91 14.79
CA ARG A 601 -6.31 37.22 14.97
C ARG A 601 -6.90 38.18 13.95
N TYR A 602 -7.62 39.19 14.43
CA TYR A 602 -8.43 40.07 13.61
C TYR A 602 -7.83 41.46 13.51
N TYR A 603 -7.99 42.06 12.34
CA TYR A 603 -7.54 43.39 11.97
C TYR A 603 -8.73 44.09 11.34
N THR A 604 -9.23 45.11 12.02
CA THR A 604 -10.46 45.81 11.63
C THR A 604 -10.16 47.25 11.31
N LEU A 605 -10.55 47.68 10.12
CA LEU A 605 -10.67 49.08 9.73
C LEU A 605 -12.14 49.48 9.86
N TYR A 606 -12.42 50.59 10.54
CA TYR A 606 -13.78 51.06 10.70
C TYR A 606 -13.88 52.56 10.52
N SER A 607 -15.01 53.01 9.98
CA SER A 607 -15.31 54.42 9.80
C SER A 607 -16.80 54.68 10.02
N GLY A 608 -17.11 55.79 10.66
CA GLY A 608 -18.47 56.23 10.93
C GLY A 608 -18.65 57.69 10.55
N TRP A 609 -19.75 58.00 9.91
CA TRP A 609 -20.20 59.35 9.61
C TRP A 609 -21.48 59.63 10.37
N GLN A 610 -21.58 60.80 10.96
CA GLN A 610 -22.79 61.25 11.65
C GLN A 610 -23.05 62.73 11.40
N LYS A 611 -24.32 63.12 11.41
CA LYS A 611 -24.74 64.51 11.24
C LYS A 611 -25.94 64.83 12.12
N ASN A 612 -25.81 65.86 12.94
CA ASN A 612 -26.94 66.40 13.69
C ASN A 612 -27.75 67.31 12.75
N LEU A 613 -29.06 67.08 12.66
CA LEU A 613 -29.99 67.90 11.88
C LEU A 613 -30.69 68.96 12.76
N GLY A 614 -30.35 68.99 14.05
CA GLY A 614 -30.86 69.87 15.10
C GLY A 614 -30.65 69.21 16.47
N ASP A 615 -31.23 69.77 17.53
CA ASP A 615 -31.06 69.27 18.90
C ASP A 615 -31.71 67.89 19.14
N ASN A 616 -32.68 67.52 18.30
CA ASN A 616 -33.55 66.36 18.54
C ASN A 616 -33.41 65.23 17.50
N LEU A 617 -32.65 65.44 16.43
CA LEU A 617 -32.54 64.49 15.32
C LEU A 617 -31.12 64.45 14.76
N GLY A 618 -30.59 63.25 14.57
CA GLY A 618 -29.31 62.99 13.92
C GLY A 618 -29.40 61.83 12.93
N LEU A 619 -28.48 61.80 11.96
CA LEU A 619 -28.27 60.71 11.01
C LEU A 619 -26.91 60.06 11.29
N PHE A 620 -26.80 58.76 11.07
CA PHE A 620 -25.52 58.06 11.14
C PHE A 620 -25.38 56.96 10.07
N ALA A 621 -24.14 56.71 9.67
CA ALA A 621 -23.73 55.63 8.77
C ALA A 621 -22.35 55.12 9.18
N ASN A 622 -22.28 53.86 9.62
CA ASN A 622 -21.13 53.25 10.23
C ASN A 622 -20.75 51.97 9.49
N GLY A 623 -19.48 51.82 9.14
CA GLY A 623 -18.96 50.70 8.39
C GLY A 623 -17.72 50.10 9.03
N ASN A 624 -17.54 48.79 8.90
CA ASN A 624 -16.30 48.11 9.22
C ASN A 624 -15.93 47.06 8.18
N LEU A 625 -14.62 46.87 8.01
CA LEU A 625 -14.00 45.78 7.26
C LEU A 625 -13.01 45.08 8.19
N THR A 626 -13.20 43.79 8.39
CA THR A 626 -12.38 42.96 9.26
C THR A 626 -11.77 41.82 8.45
N TRP A 627 -10.45 41.67 8.56
CA TRP A 627 -9.73 40.47 8.12
C TRP A 627 -9.24 39.71 9.35
N GLY A 628 -9.27 38.38 9.30
CA GLY A 628 -8.84 37.50 10.37
C GLY A 628 -7.96 36.37 9.85
N ASP A 629 -6.80 36.18 10.49
CA ASP A 629 -5.96 35.00 10.33
C ASP A 629 -6.44 33.90 11.30
N MET A 630 -6.83 32.75 10.76
CA MET A 630 -7.54 31.70 11.48
C MET A 630 -6.69 30.43 11.61
N SER A 631 -6.74 29.84 12.81
CA SER A 631 -6.17 28.52 13.10
C SER A 631 -7.23 27.60 13.67
N TYR A 632 -7.29 26.39 13.13
CA TYR A 632 -8.30 25.38 13.43
C TYR A 632 -7.61 24.12 13.92
N SER A 633 -7.97 23.65 15.11
CA SER A 633 -7.61 22.29 15.55
C SER A 633 -8.76 21.32 15.28
N LEU A 634 -8.41 20.08 14.97
CA LEU A 634 -9.36 19.00 14.80
C LEU A 634 -8.96 17.84 15.72
N LYS A 635 -9.74 17.62 16.78
CA LYS A 635 -9.60 16.45 17.65
C LYS A 635 -10.91 15.71 17.68
N ALA A 636 -10.92 14.48 17.21
CA ALA A 636 -12.13 13.67 17.10
C ALA A 636 -11.86 12.22 17.47
N ALA A 637 -12.85 11.56 18.06
CA ALA A 637 -12.85 10.12 18.30
C ALA A 637 -13.73 9.46 17.24
N ASN A 638 -13.10 8.91 16.21
CA ASN A 638 -13.79 8.32 15.07
C ASN A 638 -13.84 6.81 15.22
N VAL A 639 -14.92 6.19 14.74
CA VAL A 639 -14.92 4.75 14.51
C VAL A 639 -13.95 4.46 13.36
N SER A 640 -13.18 3.38 13.48
CA SER A 640 -12.22 2.95 12.46
C SER A 640 -12.92 2.16 11.34
N ALA A 641 -12.22 1.81 10.26
CA ALA A 641 -12.75 0.88 9.25
C ALA A 641 -12.84 -0.57 9.79
N THR A 642 -12.21 -0.86 10.93
CA THR A 642 -12.35 -2.10 11.66
C THR A 642 -13.73 -2.23 12.29
N THR A 643 -14.20 -3.46 12.43
CA THR A 643 -15.49 -3.81 13.04
C THR A 643 -15.35 -4.21 14.52
N ASP A 644 -14.20 -3.88 15.13
CA ASP A 644 -13.91 -4.13 16.55
C ASP A 644 -14.64 -3.16 17.49
N GLY A 645 -15.33 -2.14 16.95
CA GLY A 645 -16.00 -1.09 17.71
C GLY A 645 -15.03 -0.12 18.39
N SER A 646 -13.73 -0.23 18.14
CA SER A 646 -12.71 0.67 18.65
C SER A 646 -12.83 2.03 17.98
N LYS A 647 -12.58 3.08 18.77
CA LYS A 647 -12.48 4.45 18.28
C LYS A 647 -11.01 4.82 18.16
N GLN A 648 -10.63 5.36 17.00
CA GLN A 648 -9.34 5.98 16.80
C GLN A 648 -9.42 7.47 17.13
N GLN A 649 -8.46 7.97 17.91
CA GLN A 649 -8.31 9.40 18.11
C GLN A 649 -7.58 10.04 16.95
N LEU A 650 -8.20 11.05 16.39
CA LEU A 650 -7.63 11.96 15.41
C LEU A 650 -7.15 13.23 16.10
N ASN A 651 -5.98 13.71 15.70
CA ASN A 651 -5.48 15.02 16.09
C ASN A 651 -4.80 15.67 14.89
N GLY A 652 -5.43 16.71 14.36
CA GLY A 652 -4.96 17.46 13.20
C GLY A 652 -5.25 18.96 13.35
N GLY A 653 -4.95 19.70 12.32
CA GLY A 653 -5.26 21.12 12.26
C GLY A 653 -5.06 21.71 10.86
N THR A 654 -5.70 22.84 10.64
CA THR A 654 -5.57 23.60 9.39
C THR A 654 -5.59 25.10 9.70
N HIS A 655 -5.27 25.90 8.69
CA HIS A 655 -5.32 27.36 8.74
C HIS A 655 -6.33 27.85 7.71
N GLY A 656 -6.70 29.12 7.81
CA GLY A 656 -7.53 29.76 6.81
C GLY A 656 -7.77 31.22 7.17
N ASN A 657 -8.75 31.83 6.54
CA ASN A 657 -9.01 33.25 6.72
C ASN A 657 -10.47 33.51 7.08
N SER A 658 -10.69 34.65 7.73
CA SER A 658 -12.01 35.22 7.94
C SER A 658 -12.06 36.64 7.39
N TYR A 659 -13.16 36.97 6.76
CA TYR A 659 -13.45 38.29 6.23
C TYR A 659 -14.86 38.67 6.66
N SER A 660 -15.02 39.90 7.12
CA SER A 660 -16.31 40.47 7.49
C SER A 660 -16.37 41.90 7.02
N ALA A 661 -17.50 42.28 6.44
CA ALA A 661 -17.83 43.67 6.14
C ALA A 661 -19.26 43.92 6.64
N GLU A 662 -19.46 45.00 7.39
CA GLU A 662 -20.78 45.39 7.88
C GLU A 662 -20.96 46.89 7.71
N LEU A 663 -22.16 47.27 7.25
CA LEU A 663 -22.63 48.63 7.15
C LEU A 663 -23.93 48.74 7.97
N ARG A 664 -23.99 49.75 8.84
CA ARG A 664 -25.15 50.08 9.67
C ARG A 664 -25.50 51.54 9.46
N THR A 665 -26.75 51.85 9.20
CA THR A 665 -27.23 53.23 9.08
C THR A 665 -28.56 53.41 9.77
N GLY A 666 -28.82 54.59 10.29
CA GLY A 666 -30.03 54.87 11.01
C GLY A 666 -30.20 56.34 11.34
N VAL A 667 -31.18 56.59 12.20
CA VAL A 667 -31.49 57.91 12.73
C VAL A 667 -31.38 57.86 14.25
N ALA A 668 -30.88 58.93 14.86
CA ALA A 668 -30.88 59.12 16.30
C ALA A 668 -31.93 60.18 16.64
N ILE A 669 -32.91 59.82 17.47
CA ILE A 669 -34.03 60.68 17.84
C ILE A 669 -33.92 60.92 19.34
N LYS A 670 -33.96 62.18 19.76
CA LYS A 670 -33.96 62.58 21.18
C LYS A 670 -35.37 63.09 21.56
N PRO A 671 -36.34 62.18 21.81
CA PRO A 671 -37.72 62.55 22.10
C PRO A 671 -37.88 63.28 23.44
N LEU A 672 -36.97 63.04 24.38
CA LEU A 672 -36.91 63.70 25.69
C LEU A 672 -35.46 64.10 25.97
N GLN A 673 -35.24 65.08 26.85
CA GLN A 673 -33.89 65.57 27.19
C GLN A 673 -32.93 64.47 27.67
N GLN A 674 -33.46 63.37 28.23
CA GLN A 674 -32.70 62.26 28.81
C GLN A 674 -32.82 60.96 28.01
N LEU A 675 -33.53 60.93 26.88
CA LEU A 675 -33.84 59.70 26.14
C LEU A 675 -33.39 59.84 24.70
N VAL A 676 -32.62 58.86 24.20
CA VAL A 676 -32.32 58.70 22.76
C VAL A 676 -32.80 57.35 22.28
N VAL A 677 -33.40 57.36 21.09
CA VAL A 677 -33.89 56.19 20.38
C VAL A 677 -33.23 56.15 19.00
N GLN A 678 -32.59 55.02 18.68
CA GLN A 678 -31.80 54.81 17.47
C GLN A 678 -32.34 53.60 16.68
N PRO A 679 -33.40 53.76 15.86
CA PRO A 679 -33.73 52.76 14.85
C PRO A 679 -32.66 52.72 13.76
N TYR A 680 -32.32 51.53 13.30
CA TYR A 680 -31.29 51.33 12.30
C TYR A 680 -31.57 50.11 11.43
N ILE A 681 -30.95 50.10 10.26
CA ILE A 681 -30.82 48.94 9.38
C ILE A 681 -29.35 48.57 9.25
N LEU A 682 -29.08 47.29 8.99
CA LEU A 682 -27.76 46.80 8.70
C LEU A 682 -27.75 45.86 7.50
N ALA A 683 -26.61 45.83 6.83
CA ALA A 683 -26.28 44.84 5.83
C ALA A 683 -24.81 44.45 6.00
N GLY A 684 -24.50 43.18 5.79
CA GLY A 684 -23.14 42.72 5.89
C GLY A 684 -22.88 41.48 5.06
N TRP A 685 -21.60 41.15 4.97
CA TRP A 685 -21.06 40.00 4.29
C TRP A 685 -20.01 39.36 5.19
N ASN A 686 -20.06 38.04 5.32
CA ASN A 686 -19.03 37.28 6.00
C ASN A 686 -18.57 36.14 5.13
N LYS A 687 -17.26 35.90 5.12
CA LYS A 687 -16.65 34.73 4.54
C LYS A 687 -15.62 34.17 5.51
N THR A 688 -15.65 32.88 5.73
CA THR A 688 -14.62 32.17 6.50
C THR A 688 -14.22 30.95 5.71
N ASP A 689 -12.93 30.73 5.52
CA ASP A 689 -12.38 29.59 4.81
C ASP A 689 -11.39 28.80 5.67
N ALA A 690 -11.21 27.54 5.30
CA ALA A 690 -10.21 26.63 5.83
C ALA A 690 -9.51 25.95 4.65
N HIS A 691 -8.18 25.99 4.65
CA HIS A 691 -7.35 25.33 3.65
C HIS A 691 -7.52 23.81 3.69
N SER A 692 -7.29 23.19 2.54
CA SER A 692 -7.26 21.73 2.43
C SER A 692 -6.18 21.15 3.33
N PHE A 693 -6.47 20.01 3.94
CA PHE A 693 -5.48 19.23 4.69
C PHE A 693 -5.78 17.75 4.53
N SER A 694 -4.78 16.91 4.73
CA SER A 694 -4.93 15.46 4.76
C SER A 694 -4.29 14.94 6.03
N ASP A 695 -4.91 13.94 6.62
CA ASP A 695 -4.33 13.16 7.70
C ASP A 695 -4.53 11.66 7.44
N GLN A 696 -4.26 10.83 8.44
CA GLN A 696 -4.41 9.38 8.33
C GLN A 696 -5.88 8.92 8.20
N ALA A 697 -6.86 9.74 8.57
CA ALA A 697 -8.27 9.37 8.50
C ALA A 697 -8.97 9.88 7.23
N GLY A 698 -8.39 10.85 6.52
CA GLY A 698 -8.89 11.25 5.21
C GLY A 698 -8.39 12.59 4.69
N GLN A 699 -8.91 12.96 3.52
CA GLN A 699 -8.63 14.22 2.85
C GLN A 699 -9.79 15.20 3.03
N PHE A 700 -9.46 16.42 3.45
CA PHE A 700 -10.38 17.54 3.54
C PHE A 700 -10.04 18.55 2.44
N GLY A 701 -11.05 18.92 1.65
CA GLY A 701 -10.91 19.91 0.60
C GLY A 701 -10.76 21.32 1.15
N HIS A 702 -10.64 22.30 0.26
CA HIS A 702 -10.81 23.70 0.64
C HIS A 702 -12.28 23.94 0.99
N ASN A 703 -12.52 24.38 2.23
CA ASN A 703 -13.86 24.54 2.77
C ASN A 703 -14.13 26.00 3.08
N GLN A 704 -15.34 26.47 2.80
CA GLN A 704 -15.72 27.85 3.10
C GLN A 704 -17.17 27.97 3.57
N ARG A 705 -17.41 28.95 4.44
CA ARG A 705 -18.73 29.41 4.84
C ARG A 705 -18.86 30.87 4.45
N GLU A 706 -19.82 31.18 3.59
CA GLU A 706 -20.00 32.51 3.03
C GLU A 706 -21.48 32.87 2.99
N ASN A 707 -21.82 34.05 3.50
CA ASN A 707 -23.18 34.57 3.50
C ASN A 707 -23.20 36.10 3.47
N MET A 708 -24.21 36.64 2.81
CA MET A 708 -24.66 38.03 3.03
C MET A 708 -25.85 38.01 3.99
N TYR A 709 -25.93 39.01 4.86
CA TYR A 709 -27.01 39.16 5.83
C TYR A 709 -27.53 40.59 5.85
N ALA A 710 -28.80 40.73 6.21
CA ALA A 710 -29.44 42.01 6.41
C ALA A 710 -30.29 41.97 7.67
N GLY A 711 -30.53 43.13 8.27
CA GLY A 711 -31.25 43.22 9.52
C GLY A 711 -31.70 44.63 9.85
N ALA A 712 -32.46 44.71 10.93
CA ALA A 712 -32.90 45.96 11.52
C ALA A 712 -32.86 45.86 13.03
N GLY A 713 -32.70 46.99 13.70
CA GLY A 713 -32.72 47.05 15.15
C GLY A 713 -33.12 48.40 15.68
N LEU A 714 -33.33 48.42 16.99
CA LEU A 714 -33.73 49.59 17.76
C LEU A 714 -32.92 49.59 19.06
N ARG A 715 -32.13 50.64 19.27
CA ARG A 715 -31.46 50.90 20.54
C ARG A 715 -32.12 52.07 21.25
N THR A 716 -32.29 51.95 22.56
CA THR A 716 -32.82 53.00 23.42
C THR A 716 -31.87 53.22 24.58
N THR A 717 -31.40 54.45 24.78
CA THR A 717 -30.50 54.83 25.88
C THR A 717 -31.13 55.93 26.73
N VAL A 718 -31.01 55.82 28.05
CA VAL A 718 -31.45 56.82 29.03
C VAL A 718 -30.23 57.44 29.71
N HIS A 719 -30.17 58.77 29.82
CA HIS A 719 -29.08 59.48 30.48
C HIS A 719 -29.41 59.85 31.93
N PHE A 720 -28.58 59.40 32.86
CA PHE A 720 -28.60 59.81 34.26
C PHE A 720 -27.29 60.52 34.62
N ALA A 721 -27.40 61.69 35.26
CA ALA A 721 -26.25 62.38 35.87
C ALA A 721 -26.25 62.13 37.38
N LEU A 722 -25.22 61.46 37.89
CA LEU A 722 -25.03 61.14 39.31
C LEU A 722 -23.75 61.82 39.82
N GLY A 723 -23.83 63.11 40.14
CA GLY A 723 -22.67 63.90 40.54
C GLY A 723 -21.63 63.99 39.42
N SER A 724 -20.40 63.54 39.68
CA SER A 724 -19.31 63.53 38.69
C SER A 724 -19.36 62.35 37.71
N VAL A 725 -20.28 61.39 37.90
CA VAL A 725 -20.42 60.19 37.07
C VAL A 725 -21.64 60.31 36.16
N LYS A 726 -21.47 60.02 34.87
CA LYS A 726 -22.57 59.89 33.90
C LYS A 726 -22.90 58.40 33.72
N LEU A 727 -24.16 58.02 33.89
CA LEU A 727 -24.61 56.64 33.71
C LEU A 727 -25.68 56.57 32.62
N MET A 728 -25.50 55.66 31.67
CA MET A 728 -26.29 55.56 30.45
C MET A 728 -26.75 54.11 30.23
N PRO A 729 -27.76 53.62 30.97
CA PRO A 729 -28.34 52.32 30.70
C PRO A 729 -29.07 52.32 29.36
N TRP A 730 -28.98 51.21 28.65
CA TRP A 730 -29.60 51.04 27.35
C TRP A 730 -30.12 49.62 27.14
N ALA A 731 -31.08 49.52 26.23
CA ALA A 731 -31.61 48.27 25.72
C ALA A 731 -31.62 48.30 24.19
N GLU A 732 -31.30 47.18 23.58
CA GLU A 732 -31.27 47.03 22.13
C GLU A 732 -31.96 45.73 21.73
N VAL A 733 -32.87 45.81 20.76
CA VAL A 733 -33.43 44.65 20.07
C VAL A 733 -33.04 44.71 18.61
N ASN A 734 -32.60 43.58 18.05
CA ASN A 734 -32.30 43.48 16.63
C ASN A 734 -32.72 42.13 16.05
N TYR A 735 -32.92 42.12 14.73
CA TYR A 735 -33.21 40.93 13.94
C TYR A 735 -32.28 40.91 12.73
N ILE A 736 -31.62 39.78 12.50
CA ILE A 736 -30.69 39.56 11.40
C ILE A 736 -31.06 38.28 10.66
N ALA A 737 -31.08 38.32 9.34
CA ALA A 737 -31.34 37.19 8.47
C ALA A 737 -30.29 37.09 7.35
N ASP A 738 -29.86 35.86 7.06
CA ASP A 738 -29.02 35.56 5.90
C ASP A 738 -29.84 35.71 4.61
N VAL A 739 -29.36 36.55 3.70
CA VAL A 739 -29.94 36.78 2.37
C VAL A 739 -29.42 35.73 1.38
N THR A 740 -28.13 35.44 1.43
CA THR A 740 -27.44 34.46 0.57
C THR A 740 -26.66 33.45 1.39
N ASP A 741 -26.37 32.29 0.81
CA ASP A 741 -25.48 31.28 1.40
C ASP A 741 -24.71 30.57 0.28
N ASN A 742 -23.42 30.89 0.18
CA ASN A 742 -22.48 30.33 -0.81
C ASN A 742 -21.46 29.40 -0.14
N SER A 743 -21.86 28.77 0.97
CA SER A 743 -21.00 27.85 1.73
C SER A 743 -20.72 26.58 0.94
N ARG A 744 -19.47 26.13 0.96
CA ARG A 744 -19.00 24.90 0.32
C ARG A 744 -18.21 24.08 1.32
N PHE A 745 -18.52 22.79 1.39
CA PHE A 745 -17.82 21.86 2.25
C PHE A 745 -17.57 20.55 1.51
N SER A 746 -16.34 20.05 1.55
CA SER A 746 -15.89 18.79 0.99
C SER A 746 -14.92 18.11 1.96
N ALA A 747 -15.21 16.85 2.28
CA ALA A 747 -14.35 15.97 3.02
C ALA A 747 -14.55 14.54 2.49
N MET A 748 -13.50 13.92 1.96
CA MET A 748 -13.57 12.59 1.34
C MET A 748 -14.70 12.52 0.29
N ASP A 749 -15.64 11.59 0.44
CA ASP A 749 -16.83 11.36 -0.38
C ASP A 749 -18.03 12.25 0.01
N TYR A 750 -17.91 13.10 1.03
CA TYR A 750 -18.94 14.07 1.40
C TYR A 750 -18.71 15.40 0.70
N GLN A 751 -19.73 15.88 -0.02
CA GLN A 751 -19.75 17.21 -0.62
C GLN A 751 -21.06 17.93 -0.34
N ARG A 752 -20.95 19.23 -0.12
CA ARG A 752 -22.08 20.12 0.12
C ARG A 752 -21.78 21.48 -0.50
N SER A 753 -22.66 21.93 -1.38
CA SER A 753 -22.51 23.18 -2.16
C SER A 753 -23.36 24.34 -1.67
N HIS A 754 -24.25 24.12 -0.69
CA HIS A 754 -25.13 25.13 -0.11
C HIS A 754 -25.24 24.95 1.40
N GLY A 755 -25.01 26.00 2.18
CA GLY A 755 -25.25 25.99 3.63
C GLY A 755 -26.75 26.06 3.98
N LYS A 756 -27.09 26.46 5.20
CA LYS A 756 -28.48 26.79 5.56
C LYS A 756 -28.51 28.21 6.11
N LYS A 757 -29.42 29.02 5.57
CA LYS A 757 -29.65 30.41 5.99
C LYS A 757 -30.01 30.46 7.48
N LEU A 758 -29.30 31.32 8.21
CA LEU A 758 -29.55 31.60 9.60
C LEU A 758 -30.44 32.84 9.75
N GLN A 759 -31.28 32.81 10.77
CA GLN A 759 -32.04 33.96 11.22
C GLN A 759 -31.97 33.99 12.73
N ALA A 760 -31.74 35.17 13.31
CA ALA A 760 -31.66 35.35 14.75
C ALA A 760 -32.26 36.69 15.15
N ALA A 761 -32.98 36.68 16.27
CA ALA A 761 -33.34 37.87 17.01
C ALA A 761 -32.45 37.95 18.26
N ALA A 762 -31.95 39.14 18.57
CA ALA A 762 -31.17 39.37 19.78
C ALA A 762 -31.81 40.47 20.64
N LEU A 763 -31.78 40.24 21.95
CA LEU A 763 -32.04 41.23 22.97
C LEU A 763 -30.71 41.49 23.70
N SER A 764 -30.32 42.76 23.77
CA SER A 764 -29.15 43.20 24.51
C SER A 764 -29.55 44.25 25.52
N ILE A 765 -28.94 44.17 26.70
CA ILE A 765 -29.05 45.19 27.74
C ILE A 765 -27.65 45.55 28.21
N GLY A 766 -27.46 46.80 28.60
CA GLY A 766 -26.16 47.25 29.06
C GLY A 766 -26.20 48.62 29.71
N ALA A 767 -25.02 49.07 30.09
CA ALA A 767 -24.81 50.42 30.60
C ALA A 767 -23.45 50.93 30.17
N ASP A 768 -23.43 52.20 29.76
CA ASP A 768 -22.23 52.99 29.54
C ASP A 768 -22.04 53.94 30.73
N ALA A 769 -20.81 54.06 31.24
CA ALA A 769 -20.47 54.92 32.38
C ALA A 769 -19.31 55.84 32.02
N GLY A 770 -19.48 57.14 32.25
CA GLY A 770 -18.39 58.13 32.26
C GLY A 770 -17.87 58.30 33.68
N ILE A 771 -16.69 57.74 33.97
CA ILE A 771 -16.07 57.73 35.29
C ILE A 771 -15.36 59.06 35.55
N THR A 772 -14.65 59.56 34.55
CA THR A 772 -14.04 60.89 34.50
C THR A 772 -14.36 61.53 33.14
N PRO A 773 -14.00 62.81 32.88
CA PRO A 773 -14.17 63.40 31.56
C PRO A 773 -13.50 62.60 30.43
N ASN A 774 -12.43 61.87 30.75
CA ASN A 774 -11.61 61.16 29.77
C ASN A 774 -11.79 59.64 29.84
N LEU A 775 -12.23 59.07 30.96
CA LEU A 775 -12.32 57.62 31.15
C LEU A 775 -13.78 57.17 31.20
N GLY A 776 -14.13 56.19 30.37
CA GLY A 776 -15.42 55.53 30.39
C GLY A 776 -15.32 54.01 30.40
N ALA A 777 -16.43 53.37 30.77
CA ALA A 777 -16.60 51.92 30.77
C ALA A 777 -17.94 51.52 30.14
N THR A 778 -18.02 50.29 29.64
CA THR A 778 -19.20 49.72 28.99
C THR A 778 -19.39 48.29 29.49
N VAL A 779 -20.61 47.92 29.84
CA VAL A 779 -20.99 46.52 30.09
C VAL A 779 -22.23 46.20 29.26
N LYS A 780 -22.19 45.05 28.59
CA LYS A 780 -23.27 44.53 27.74
C LYS A 780 -23.47 43.05 28.01
N VAL A 781 -24.73 42.64 28.08
CA VAL A 781 -25.15 41.25 28.02
C VAL A 781 -26.18 41.11 26.91
N SER A 782 -26.05 40.05 26.11
CA SER A 782 -26.92 39.77 24.98
C SER A 782 -27.39 38.33 25.03
N ALA A 783 -28.67 38.11 24.74
CA ALA A 783 -29.23 36.81 24.43
C ALA A 783 -29.77 36.85 23.00
N SER A 784 -29.43 35.85 22.18
CA SER A 784 -29.98 35.72 20.84
C SER A 784 -30.54 34.33 20.62
N GLU A 785 -31.74 34.28 20.04
CA GLU A 785 -32.41 33.06 19.65
C GLU A 785 -32.66 33.09 18.15
N GLY A 786 -32.37 31.99 17.48
CA GLY A 786 -32.51 31.86 16.04
C GLY A 786 -33.05 30.51 15.63
N ASN A 787 -33.36 30.36 14.35
CA ASN A 787 -33.93 29.15 13.79
C ASN A 787 -33.08 27.88 14.03
N ARG A 788 -31.77 28.05 14.26
CA ARG A 788 -30.78 26.97 14.40
C ARG A 788 -29.71 27.26 15.44
N SER A 789 -29.82 28.34 16.19
CA SER A 789 -28.81 28.66 17.19
C SER A 789 -29.34 29.49 18.33
N SER A 790 -28.75 29.27 19.50
CA SER A 790 -28.97 30.06 20.70
C SER A 790 -27.62 30.49 21.27
N ASP A 791 -27.50 31.78 21.53
CA ASP A 791 -26.27 32.37 22.03
C ASP A 791 -26.54 33.27 23.24
N THR A 792 -25.60 33.30 24.16
CA THR A 792 -25.51 34.30 25.22
C THR A 792 -24.12 34.91 25.18
N ALA A 793 -24.04 36.23 25.11
CA ALA A 793 -22.78 36.95 25.02
C ALA A 793 -22.70 38.02 26.12
N MET A 794 -21.47 38.33 26.53
CA MET A 794 -21.13 39.50 27.33
C MET A 794 -20.00 40.26 26.67
N LEU A 795 -20.02 41.57 26.86
CA LEU A 795 -18.92 42.46 26.51
C LEU A 795 -18.66 43.41 27.67
N VAL A 796 -17.39 43.57 28.02
CA VAL A 796 -16.93 44.54 29.02
C VAL A 796 -15.84 45.38 28.38
N GLY A 797 -16.05 46.68 28.30
CA GLY A 797 -15.19 47.62 27.60
C GLY A 797 -14.72 48.77 28.48
N VAL A 798 -13.56 49.32 28.15
CA VAL A 798 -13.03 50.57 28.70
C VAL A 798 -12.59 51.48 27.56
N ASN A 799 -12.75 52.80 27.73
CA ASN A 799 -12.30 53.78 26.76
C ASN A 799 -11.62 54.97 27.45
N TYR A 800 -10.58 55.48 26.82
CA TYR A 800 -9.88 56.69 27.22
C TYR A 800 -9.86 57.70 26.07
N HIS A 801 -10.29 58.93 26.35
CA HIS A 801 -10.29 60.07 25.45
C HIS A 801 -9.10 60.99 25.79
N PHE A 802 -8.38 61.45 24.76
CA PHE A 802 -7.17 62.28 24.91
C PHE A 802 -7.43 63.77 24.65
#